data_AF-A0A965XQH0-F1
#
_entry.id   AF-A0A965XQH0-F1
#
_cell.length_a   1.000
_cell.length_b   1.000
_cell.length_c   1.000
_cell.angle_alpha   90.00
_cell.angle_beta   90.00
_cell.angle_gamma   90.00
#
_symmetry.space_group_name_H-M   'P 1'
#
loop_
_entity.id
_entity.type
_entity.pdbx_description
1 polymer ?
#
loop_
_entity_poly.entity_id
_entity_poly.type
_entity_poly.pdbx_seq_one_letter_code
_entity_poly.pdbx_strand_id
1 'polypeptide(L)'
;MPRKLLVLLTTLICTGLLWPASQTKAAIHLVGPGRPYADLQAVAPILEPGDLVEVAGDAVYPGDVVFTRSGTEEAVITIHGTAVNGKRPVISGGANGVTFATPWPYTGPGADHYVFEGFEVTGSTVRGIFHQAHDLLVRDVVVHDCPAHGILGADDGSGTLVLDRVEVYGCGSGDNRHQIYMATDEANRPGSVFRMQFCYIHDGNGGNNVKSRAERNEIYYNWIEGAYYHELELIGPDGGDPGLKREDSDVVGNVVWKRNDAYFVRVGGDGTGETNGRYRFVNNTFLNVSTVGSRAVFRLFDGLESIEMHNNVFYRPGGLDIIRDVEAQWSSGNPQIAGQNNWISTGSTTVPTVWTGTISGTNPGFADLGGKNLRPEAGSHLVGAGTDTPTGPDGYEFPNPLFPPAFHPPTGQAIARGEEELRPQVSLPAIGAFEAEWYLCVDDDNLTGTQDGSARSPYRTLQAAIDMAGKGYSIRVAQGTYAGNMVVADKALRLLGRYAGATSAVYAAGQSGDFLTRNPAGLTSTISAGSGSAAVTLRDFGASWTTIDGFTITGGQRGIEMDDDYTWPPLENVTIANNRIENNGLSTDTGMIGGGIYVSGKNNVLTGNTISGNQAGRGAGVGGNAGNLLLSGNDIADNIGYGDHGGGVYLAGSALVSGNIIRKNRTGQGLGYGWGGGILILGQAVLKLNLIHDNHAPSVGGGVFVDDGADAILDHELIHANTTSAHDKGGAAIYVDGLNDTGSRAQIVQCTVADNTSPGSTGGNGVYVEGDSTATVINSIFWGNGDDFYVSEDSSLTTSYTLSGEALPGTGNISQNPLFVDAPARNYRLQSKGGHYVPQTGTWVRDTRHSPAIDAGDPAWPYGLESLPNGGRVNLGAYGNSAQASRSKGGMAQPGLWLLLLN
;
A
#
# COMPACT_ATOMS: atom_id res chain seq x y z
N MET A 1 23.49 37.58 17.43
CA MET A 1 24.85 37.42 18.02
C MET A 1 24.73 36.66 19.34
N PRO A 2 25.57 35.65 19.60
CA PRO A 2 25.17 34.50 20.40
C PRO A 2 25.71 34.53 21.84
N ARG A 3 25.00 33.89 22.77
CA ARG A 3 25.57 33.42 24.03
C ARG A 3 25.65 31.89 23.98
N LYS A 4 26.89 31.41 23.87
CA LYS A 4 27.31 30.03 24.13
C LYS A 4 27.01 29.70 25.59
N LEU A 5 26.41 28.55 25.86
CA LEU A 5 26.55 27.88 27.14
C LEU A 5 27.14 26.49 26.92
N LEU A 6 28.38 26.38 27.37
CA LEU A 6 29.23 25.20 27.43
C LEU A 6 28.72 24.34 28.60
N VAL A 7 28.32 23.10 28.35
CA VAL A 7 28.13 22.10 29.41
C VAL A 7 29.25 21.07 29.29
N LEU A 8 30.03 21.00 30.37
CA LEU A 8 31.15 20.10 30.62
C LEU A 8 30.73 18.63 30.47
N LEU A 9 31.42 17.87 29.62
CA LEU A 9 31.49 16.41 29.71
C LEU A 9 32.53 16.06 30.81
N THR A 10 32.08 15.55 31.94
CA THR A 10 32.92 14.81 32.88
C THR A 10 33.00 13.36 32.46
N THR A 11 34.18 12.95 32.00
CA THR A 11 34.56 11.56 31.75
C THR A 11 34.67 10.80 33.07
N LEU A 12 33.71 9.94 33.37
CA LEU A 12 33.85 8.90 34.38
C LEU A 12 34.25 7.60 33.66
N ILE A 13 35.51 7.20 33.84
CA ILE A 13 36.04 5.92 33.39
C ILE A 13 35.46 4.85 34.32
N CYS A 14 34.38 4.20 33.89
CA CYS A 14 33.94 2.91 34.43
C CYS A 14 34.41 1.82 33.47
N THR A 15 35.47 1.10 33.86
CA THR A 15 35.87 -0.17 33.27
C THR A 15 34.82 -1.23 33.61
N GLY A 16 33.72 -1.24 32.86
CA GLY A 16 32.85 -2.41 32.69
C GLY A 16 33.08 -2.94 31.29
N LEU A 17 33.32 -4.24 31.15
CA LEU A 17 33.31 -4.89 29.85
C LEU A 17 31.94 -4.66 29.19
N LEU A 18 31.88 -3.71 28.28
CA LEU A 18 30.79 -3.59 27.31
C LEU A 18 31.07 -4.66 26.26
N TRP A 19 30.42 -5.82 26.38
CA TRP A 19 30.10 -6.59 25.18
C TRP A 19 29.30 -5.65 24.26
N PRO A 20 29.68 -5.47 22.98
CA PRO A 20 28.74 -4.87 22.04
C PRO A 20 27.50 -5.76 22.07
N ALA A 21 26.37 -5.21 22.50
CA ALA A 21 25.10 -5.85 22.25
C ALA A 21 25.00 -5.95 20.73
N SER A 22 25.10 -7.16 20.20
CA SER A 22 24.69 -7.47 18.84
C SER A 22 23.24 -6.99 18.71
N GLN A 23 23.02 -5.83 18.09
CA GLN A 23 21.72 -5.53 17.52
C GLN A 23 21.48 -6.61 16.46
N THR A 24 20.73 -7.64 16.81
CA THR A 24 20.23 -8.59 15.82
C THR A 24 19.38 -7.79 14.84
N LYS A 25 19.87 -7.65 13.60
CA LYS A 25 19.17 -6.99 12.49
C LYS A 25 17.82 -7.69 12.29
N ALA A 26 16.77 -6.91 12.02
CA ALA A 26 15.43 -7.41 11.75
C ALA A 26 15.43 -8.57 10.75
N ALA A 27 14.77 -9.67 11.09
CA ALA A 27 14.66 -10.85 10.25
C ALA A 27 13.46 -10.73 9.29
N ILE A 28 13.56 -11.46 8.18
CA ILE A 28 12.44 -11.61 7.24
C ILE A 28 12.02 -13.06 7.23
N HIS A 29 10.74 -13.31 7.51
CA HIS A 29 10.13 -14.64 7.59
C HIS A 29 9.18 -14.85 6.41
N LEU A 30 9.48 -15.81 5.56
CA LEU A 30 8.65 -16.13 4.40
C LEU A 30 7.63 -17.23 4.77
N VAL A 31 6.34 -16.92 4.67
CA VAL A 31 5.22 -17.79 5.07
C VAL A 31 4.34 -18.16 3.88
N GLY A 32 3.99 -19.43 3.74
CA GLY A 32 3.04 -19.89 2.72
C GLY A 32 3.40 -21.18 2.03
N PRO A 33 2.52 -21.64 1.12
CA PRO A 33 2.86 -22.72 0.22
C PRO A 33 4.18 -22.36 -0.47
N GLY A 34 5.13 -23.28 -0.45
CA GLY A 34 6.48 -23.13 -0.92
C GLY A 34 7.30 -22.09 -0.19
N ARG A 35 7.21 -21.98 1.13
CA ARG A 35 8.10 -21.13 1.93
C ARG A 35 8.58 -21.84 3.20
N PRO A 36 9.68 -21.37 3.85
CA PRO A 36 10.25 -21.95 5.07
C PRO A 36 9.25 -22.13 6.22
N TYR A 37 8.25 -21.27 6.33
CA TYR A 37 7.17 -21.38 7.30
C TYR A 37 5.85 -21.70 6.60
N ALA A 38 5.16 -22.74 7.07
CA ALA A 38 3.91 -23.18 6.47
C ALA A 38 2.76 -22.18 6.70
N ASP A 39 2.74 -21.56 7.88
CA ASP A 39 1.68 -20.66 8.33
C ASP A 39 2.22 -19.62 9.34
N LEU A 40 1.34 -18.72 9.77
CA LEU A 40 1.68 -17.65 10.71
C LEU A 40 1.90 -18.18 12.13
N GLN A 41 1.29 -19.31 12.50
CA GLN A 41 1.45 -19.94 13.81
C GLN A 41 2.90 -20.41 14.02
N ALA A 42 3.58 -20.84 12.94
CA ALA A 42 4.99 -21.22 13.00
C ALA A 42 5.94 -20.03 13.23
N VAL A 43 5.53 -18.82 12.84
CA VAL A 43 6.37 -17.60 12.91
C VAL A 43 6.08 -16.77 14.16
N ALA A 44 4.82 -16.67 14.58
CA ALA A 44 4.43 -15.81 15.70
C ALA A 44 5.30 -15.94 16.98
N PRO A 45 5.78 -17.13 17.39
CA PRO A 45 6.61 -17.28 18.59
C PRO A 45 8.05 -16.76 18.46
N ILE A 46 8.55 -16.56 17.23
CA ILE A 46 9.97 -16.23 16.96
C ILE A 46 10.19 -14.79 16.52
N LEU A 47 9.14 -13.97 16.43
CA LEU A 47 9.23 -12.58 15.99
C LEU A 47 10.00 -11.69 16.95
N GLU A 48 10.90 -10.88 16.42
CA GLU A 48 11.62 -9.83 17.15
C GLU A 48 11.27 -8.43 16.60
N PRO A 49 11.54 -7.34 17.33
CA PRO A 49 11.28 -5.99 16.85
C PRO A 49 11.91 -5.70 15.48
N GLY A 50 11.11 -5.13 14.58
CA GLY A 50 11.49 -4.79 13.21
C GLY A 50 11.31 -5.92 12.19
N ASP A 51 10.98 -7.14 12.62
CA ASP A 51 10.82 -8.27 11.71
C ASP A 51 9.71 -8.04 10.67
N LEU A 52 9.94 -8.56 9.46
CA LEU A 52 8.97 -8.60 8.37
C LEU A 52 8.53 -10.04 8.11
N VAL A 53 7.23 -10.30 8.07
CA VAL A 53 6.64 -11.58 7.69
C VAL A 53 5.93 -11.42 6.35
N GLU A 54 6.46 -12.05 5.31
CA GLU A 54 5.86 -12.04 3.98
C GLU A 54 5.03 -13.30 3.77
N VAL A 55 3.72 -13.14 3.64
CA VAL A 55 2.75 -14.23 3.50
C VAL A 55 2.26 -14.33 2.05
N ALA A 56 2.43 -15.50 1.43
CA ALA A 56 2.04 -15.71 0.04
C ALA A 56 0.51 -15.77 -0.14
N GLY A 57 -0.01 -14.98 -1.07
CA GLY A 57 -1.41 -15.05 -1.50
C GLY A 57 -1.75 -16.26 -2.36
N ASP A 58 -2.98 -16.30 -2.86
CA ASP A 58 -3.55 -17.48 -3.54
C ASP A 58 -3.49 -18.75 -2.68
N ALA A 59 -3.52 -18.57 -1.35
CA ALA A 59 -3.38 -19.62 -0.37
C ALA A 59 -4.31 -19.35 0.81
N VAL A 60 -4.76 -20.43 1.46
CA VAL A 60 -5.59 -20.38 2.66
C VAL A 60 -4.79 -20.87 3.85
N TYR A 61 -4.80 -20.08 4.91
CA TYR A 61 -4.09 -20.29 6.16
C TYR A 61 -5.10 -20.55 7.29
N PRO A 62 -4.76 -21.42 8.26
CA PRO A 62 -5.63 -21.65 9.40
C PRO A 62 -5.75 -20.39 10.25
N GLY A 63 -6.96 -20.11 10.74
CA GLY A 63 -7.21 -19.14 11.81
C GLY A 63 -6.61 -19.56 13.15
N ASP A 64 -7.01 -18.88 14.21
CA ASP A 64 -6.46 -18.96 15.56
C ASP A 64 -4.96 -18.63 15.62
N VAL A 65 -4.51 -17.72 14.73
CA VAL A 65 -3.17 -17.13 14.83
C VAL A 65 -3.11 -16.22 16.05
N VAL A 66 -2.09 -16.35 16.89
CA VAL A 66 -1.92 -15.52 18.09
C VAL A 66 -0.52 -14.92 18.12
N PHE A 67 -0.44 -13.60 18.00
CA PHE A 67 0.77 -12.83 18.24
C PHE A 67 0.79 -12.36 19.70
N THR A 68 1.96 -12.47 20.34
CA THR A 68 2.19 -12.05 21.74
C THR A 68 3.49 -11.29 21.95
N ARG A 69 4.32 -11.19 20.90
CA ARG A 69 5.63 -10.54 20.95
C ARG A 69 5.51 -9.10 20.48
N SER A 70 6.22 -8.18 21.10
CA SER A 70 6.12 -6.74 20.79
C SER A 70 7.18 -6.32 19.78
N GLY A 71 6.80 -5.41 18.87
CA GLY A 71 7.76 -4.52 18.22
C GLY A 71 8.13 -3.34 19.13
N THR A 72 8.71 -2.29 18.55
CA THR A 72 8.87 -0.98 19.18
C THR A 72 8.42 0.13 18.23
N GLU A 73 8.26 1.35 18.73
CA GLU A 73 7.92 2.53 17.91
C GLU A 73 8.90 2.73 16.74
N GLU A 74 10.20 2.47 16.94
CA GLU A 74 11.23 2.56 15.91
C GLU A 74 11.42 1.28 15.07
N ALA A 75 10.94 0.14 15.56
CA ALA A 75 11.14 -1.18 14.97
C ALA A 75 9.83 -1.99 15.02
N VAL A 76 8.89 -1.56 14.19
CA VAL A 76 7.55 -2.14 14.07
C VAL A 76 7.63 -3.53 13.45
N ILE A 77 6.89 -4.51 13.99
CA ILE A 77 6.78 -5.82 13.35
C ILE A 77 5.74 -5.71 12.22
N THR A 78 6.11 -6.14 11.01
CA THR A 78 5.23 -6.06 9.84
C THR A 78 4.81 -7.46 9.40
N ILE A 79 3.52 -7.72 9.35
CA ILE A 79 2.92 -8.91 8.77
C ILE A 79 2.24 -8.50 7.46
N HIS A 80 2.85 -8.86 6.34
CA HIS A 80 2.46 -8.42 5.01
C HIS A 80 2.03 -9.59 4.14
N GLY A 81 0.77 -9.56 3.70
CA GLY A 81 0.23 -10.47 2.72
C GLY A 81 0.52 -9.99 1.30
N THR A 82 1.33 -10.74 0.55
CA THR A 82 1.56 -10.44 -0.86
C THR A 82 0.51 -11.14 -1.72
N ALA A 83 -0.19 -10.42 -2.60
CA ALA A 83 -1.04 -11.10 -3.59
C ALA A 83 -0.22 -11.99 -4.54
N VAL A 84 -0.73 -13.18 -4.84
CA VAL A 84 -0.21 -14.10 -5.86
C VAL A 84 -1.35 -14.39 -6.82
N ASN A 85 -1.10 -14.36 -8.14
CA ASN A 85 -2.16 -14.50 -9.16
C ASN A 85 -3.36 -13.55 -8.96
N GLY A 86 -3.11 -12.36 -8.40
CA GLY A 86 -4.15 -11.38 -8.07
C GLY A 86 -5.00 -11.69 -6.83
N LYS A 87 -4.66 -12.72 -6.04
CA LYS A 87 -5.38 -13.07 -4.81
C LYS A 87 -4.52 -12.87 -3.57
N ARG A 88 -5.13 -12.28 -2.54
CA ARG A 88 -4.53 -12.12 -1.21
C ARG A 88 -4.35 -13.47 -0.50
N PRO A 89 -3.49 -13.56 0.52
CA PRO A 89 -3.55 -14.65 1.50
C PRO A 89 -4.85 -14.60 2.28
N VAL A 90 -5.51 -15.75 2.42
CA VAL A 90 -6.79 -15.89 3.12
C VAL A 90 -6.56 -16.58 4.46
N ILE A 91 -6.89 -15.95 5.58
CA ILE A 91 -6.93 -16.59 6.89
C ILE A 91 -8.36 -17.06 7.13
N SER A 92 -8.54 -18.38 7.23
CA SER A 92 -9.88 -18.98 7.30
C SER A 92 -10.10 -19.83 8.55
N GLY A 93 -11.27 -19.63 9.17
CA GLY A 93 -11.77 -20.45 10.26
C GLY A 93 -11.24 -20.02 11.62
N GLY A 94 -11.22 -20.97 12.56
CA GLY A 94 -10.84 -20.74 13.96
C GLY A 94 -11.96 -20.14 14.82
N ALA A 95 -11.71 -20.05 16.13
CA ALA A 95 -12.52 -19.22 17.01
C ALA A 95 -12.26 -17.75 16.70
N ASN A 96 -10.98 -17.37 16.63
CA ASN A 96 -10.54 -16.11 16.10
C ASN A 96 -9.80 -16.35 14.77
N GLY A 97 -9.80 -15.40 13.84
CA GLY A 97 -8.93 -15.50 12.66
C GLY A 97 -7.49 -15.16 13.06
N VAL A 98 -7.29 -13.93 13.54
CA VAL A 98 -6.02 -13.42 14.05
C VAL A 98 -6.23 -12.74 15.39
N THR A 99 -5.33 -12.96 16.34
CA THR A 99 -5.31 -12.34 17.67
C THR A 99 -4.00 -11.63 17.91
N PHE A 100 -4.07 -10.35 18.28
CA PHE A 100 -2.96 -9.57 18.82
C PHE A 100 -3.17 -9.45 20.32
N ALA A 101 -2.39 -10.16 21.12
CA ALA A 101 -2.66 -10.33 22.55
C ALA A 101 -1.60 -9.68 23.43
N THR A 102 -2.10 -8.97 24.45
CA THR A 102 -1.37 -8.57 25.65
C THR A 102 -1.69 -9.57 26.74
N PRO A 103 -0.71 -10.31 27.26
CA PRO A 103 -0.95 -11.27 28.33
C PRO A 103 -1.44 -10.59 29.62
N TRP A 104 -2.29 -11.29 30.38
CA TRP A 104 -2.67 -10.85 31.73
C TRP A 104 -1.42 -10.62 32.61
N PRO A 105 -1.34 -9.53 33.40
CA PRO A 105 -2.43 -8.63 33.81
C PRO A 105 -2.68 -7.42 32.91
N TYR A 106 -2.37 -7.50 31.61
CA TYR A 106 -2.64 -6.45 30.61
C TYR A 106 -1.84 -5.15 30.78
N THR A 107 -0.80 -5.19 31.61
CA THR A 107 0.08 -4.04 31.91
C THR A 107 1.44 -4.10 31.23
N GLY A 108 1.82 -5.24 30.64
CA GLY A 108 3.09 -5.43 29.95
C GLY A 108 3.01 -5.15 28.44
N PRO A 109 4.15 -5.18 27.72
CA PRO A 109 4.13 -5.17 26.26
C PRO A 109 3.47 -6.45 25.75
N GLY A 110 2.45 -6.29 24.90
CA GLY A 110 1.75 -7.36 24.20
C GLY A 110 2.25 -7.53 22.78
N ALA A 111 1.39 -7.96 21.87
CA ALA A 111 1.62 -7.78 20.44
C ALA A 111 1.50 -6.31 20.00
N ASP A 112 2.24 -5.43 20.66
CA ASP A 112 2.24 -3.98 20.44
C ASP A 112 3.19 -3.61 19.28
N HIS A 113 2.92 -2.49 18.61
CA HIS A 113 3.68 -1.98 17.47
C HIS A 113 3.72 -2.95 16.27
N TYR A 114 2.55 -3.13 15.65
CA TYR A 114 2.36 -4.02 14.50
C TYR A 114 1.76 -3.30 13.29
N VAL A 115 2.20 -3.71 12.10
CA VAL A 115 1.47 -3.52 10.85
C VAL A 115 0.95 -4.89 10.40
N PHE A 116 -0.36 -5.00 10.15
CA PHE A 116 -0.99 -6.18 9.55
C PHE A 116 -1.71 -5.77 8.27
N GLU A 117 -1.22 -6.24 7.13
CA GLU A 117 -1.70 -5.73 5.84
C GLU A 117 -1.79 -6.74 4.72
N GLY A 118 -2.70 -6.54 3.77
CA GLY A 118 -2.74 -7.32 2.54
C GLY A 118 -3.50 -8.65 2.63
N PHE A 119 -4.36 -8.84 3.62
CA PHE A 119 -5.04 -10.13 3.89
C PHE A 119 -6.53 -10.13 3.56
N GLU A 120 -7.06 -11.33 3.35
CA GLU A 120 -8.47 -11.66 3.53
C GLU A 120 -8.62 -12.48 4.82
N VAL A 121 -9.63 -12.20 5.65
CA VAL A 121 -9.91 -12.93 6.89
C VAL A 121 -11.38 -13.34 6.89
N THR A 122 -11.67 -14.65 7.01
CA THR A 122 -13.02 -15.16 6.83
C THR A 122 -13.38 -16.39 7.67
N GLY A 123 -14.67 -16.56 7.96
CA GLY A 123 -15.22 -17.80 8.53
C GLY A 123 -14.88 -18.05 10.01
N SER A 124 -14.30 -17.08 10.72
CA SER A 124 -13.99 -17.21 12.14
C SER A 124 -15.26 -17.14 12.99
N THR A 125 -15.41 -18.09 13.91
CA THR A 125 -16.69 -18.32 14.61
C THR A 125 -17.00 -17.35 15.74
N VAL A 126 -15.99 -16.63 16.25
CA VAL A 126 -16.13 -15.63 17.33
C VAL A 126 -15.70 -14.25 16.84
N ARG A 127 -14.49 -14.11 16.28
CA ARG A 127 -13.91 -12.82 15.82
C ARG A 127 -13.04 -13.04 14.59
N GLY A 128 -13.19 -12.27 13.52
CA GLY A 128 -12.20 -12.27 12.43
C GLY A 128 -10.83 -11.80 12.93
N ILE A 129 -10.76 -10.56 13.39
CA ILE A 129 -9.57 -9.99 14.03
C ILE A 129 -9.88 -9.63 15.48
N PHE A 130 -9.06 -10.11 16.41
CA PHE A 130 -9.14 -9.77 17.83
C PHE A 130 -7.94 -8.90 18.24
N HIS A 131 -8.25 -7.66 18.60
CA HIS A 131 -7.29 -6.66 19.04
C HIS A 131 -7.31 -6.58 20.58
N GLN A 132 -6.18 -6.91 21.18
CA GLN A 132 -5.88 -6.77 22.60
C GLN A 132 -4.41 -6.34 22.74
N ALA A 133 -4.03 -5.30 22.02
CA ALA A 133 -2.67 -4.77 21.93
C ALA A 133 -2.71 -3.24 21.73
N HIS A 134 -1.57 -2.58 21.59
CA HIS A 134 -1.47 -1.13 21.33
C HIS A 134 -0.60 -0.87 20.10
N ASP A 135 -0.95 0.21 19.39
CA ASP A 135 -0.27 0.63 18.17
C ASP A 135 -0.31 -0.45 17.10
N LEU A 136 -1.53 -0.94 16.82
CA LEU A 136 -1.82 -1.83 15.70
C LEU A 136 -2.34 -1.02 14.51
N LEU A 137 -1.69 -1.16 13.35
CA LEU A 137 -2.20 -0.73 12.06
C LEU A 137 -2.72 -1.94 11.28
N VAL A 138 -4.02 -1.99 11.01
CA VAL A 138 -4.62 -2.93 10.05
C VAL A 138 -4.91 -2.17 8.76
N ARG A 139 -4.24 -2.57 7.67
CA ARG A 139 -4.28 -1.81 6.41
C ARG A 139 -4.55 -2.71 5.21
N ASP A 140 -5.43 -2.28 4.30
CA ASP A 140 -5.68 -3.01 3.06
C ASP A 140 -6.04 -4.49 3.34
N VAL A 141 -7.00 -4.69 4.26
CA VAL A 141 -7.48 -6.01 4.70
C VAL A 141 -8.98 -6.12 4.42
N VAL A 142 -9.42 -7.30 3.99
CA VAL A 142 -10.83 -7.64 3.83
C VAL A 142 -11.21 -8.61 4.95
N VAL A 143 -12.23 -8.28 5.74
CA VAL A 143 -12.77 -9.17 6.78
C VAL A 143 -14.22 -9.49 6.45
N HIS A 144 -14.54 -10.77 6.23
CA HIS A 144 -15.90 -11.12 5.81
C HIS A 144 -16.41 -12.48 6.25
N ASP A 145 -17.72 -12.62 6.27
CA ASP A 145 -18.43 -13.88 6.57
C ASP A 145 -18.02 -14.49 7.94
N CYS A 146 -17.72 -13.64 8.92
CA CYS A 146 -17.54 -14.05 10.31
C CYS A 146 -18.89 -14.03 11.04
N PRO A 147 -19.50 -15.18 11.39
CA PRO A 147 -20.87 -15.26 11.94
C PRO A 147 -21.08 -14.55 13.29
N ALA A 148 -20.01 -14.20 13.99
CA ALA A 148 -20.04 -13.37 15.19
C ALA A 148 -19.44 -11.99 14.91
N HIS A 149 -18.28 -11.63 15.45
CA HIS A 149 -17.68 -10.32 15.18
C HIS A 149 -16.73 -10.36 13.97
N GLY A 150 -16.71 -9.32 13.16
CA GLY A 150 -15.67 -9.14 12.13
C GLY A 150 -14.37 -8.73 12.79
N ILE A 151 -14.31 -7.51 13.33
CA ILE A 151 -13.17 -6.98 14.09
C ILE A 151 -13.65 -6.66 15.51
N LEU A 152 -12.89 -7.08 16.52
CA LEU A 152 -13.20 -6.82 17.92
C LEU A 152 -11.98 -6.33 18.70
N GLY A 153 -12.08 -5.16 19.33
CA GLY A 153 -11.21 -4.70 20.41
C GLY A 153 -11.69 -5.21 21.77
N ALA A 154 -10.78 -5.74 22.59
CA ALA A 154 -11.06 -6.15 23.96
C ALA A 154 -11.25 -4.94 24.89
N ASP A 155 -12.06 -5.08 25.94
CA ASP A 155 -12.21 -4.01 26.94
C ASP A 155 -10.93 -3.82 27.77
N ASP A 156 -10.20 -4.91 28.08
CA ASP A 156 -8.90 -4.88 28.76
C ASP A 156 -7.74 -5.15 27.79
N GLY A 157 -6.61 -4.46 27.96
CA GLY A 157 -5.36 -4.62 27.20
C GLY A 157 -5.34 -3.98 25.81
N SER A 158 -6.47 -3.50 25.29
CA SER A 158 -6.55 -2.81 24.00
C SER A 158 -6.10 -1.35 24.10
N GLY A 159 -5.17 -0.95 23.26
CA GLY A 159 -4.74 0.43 23.07
C GLY A 159 -5.18 0.99 21.71
N THR A 160 -4.30 1.77 21.09
CA THR A 160 -4.55 2.41 19.80
C THR A 160 -4.69 1.39 18.66
N LEU A 161 -5.74 1.51 17.86
CA LEU A 161 -5.96 0.76 16.63
C LEU A 161 -6.24 1.73 15.47
N VAL A 162 -5.55 1.52 14.35
CA VAL A 162 -5.83 2.20 13.09
C VAL A 162 -6.34 1.18 12.07
N LEU A 163 -7.55 1.39 11.56
CA LEU A 163 -8.09 0.71 10.39
C LEU A 163 -7.96 1.64 9.18
N ASP A 164 -7.25 1.19 8.14
CA ASP A 164 -6.87 2.04 7.00
C ASP A 164 -7.12 1.30 5.67
N ARG A 165 -8.13 1.73 4.90
CA ARG A 165 -8.60 1.01 3.69
C ARG A 165 -8.99 -0.45 3.97
N VAL A 166 -9.72 -0.66 5.07
CA VAL A 166 -10.25 -1.98 5.44
C VAL A 166 -11.66 -2.14 4.89
N GLU A 167 -11.96 -3.31 4.34
CA GLU A 167 -13.29 -3.71 3.93
C GLU A 167 -13.87 -4.70 4.93
N VAL A 168 -15.10 -4.47 5.41
CA VAL A 168 -15.79 -5.42 6.30
C VAL A 168 -17.22 -5.66 5.82
N TYR A 169 -17.57 -6.92 5.57
CA TYR A 169 -18.92 -7.29 5.16
C TYR A 169 -19.36 -8.69 5.59
N GLY A 170 -20.66 -8.96 5.59
CA GLY A 170 -21.20 -10.28 5.91
C GLY A 170 -20.88 -10.74 7.35
N CYS A 171 -20.46 -9.84 8.22
CA CYS A 171 -20.14 -10.13 9.61
C CYS A 171 -21.30 -9.74 10.53
N GLY A 172 -21.33 -10.25 11.76
CA GLY A 172 -22.37 -9.93 12.73
C GLY A 172 -23.52 -10.93 12.77
N SER A 173 -24.24 -10.93 13.88
CA SER A 173 -25.48 -11.70 14.09
C SER A 173 -26.31 -11.14 15.24
N GLY A 174 -27.63 -11.23 15.13
CA GLY A 174 -28.55 -10.72 16.15
C GLY A 174 -28.37 -9.23 16.41
N ASP A 175 -28.45 -8.82 17.67
CA ASP A 175 -28.30 -7.44 18.14
C ASP A 175 -26.93 -7.14 18.78
N ASN A 176 -26.22 -8.17 19.26
CA ASN A 176 -25.01 -8.04 20.08
C ASN A 176 -23.71 -8.50 19.41
N ARG A 177 -23.75 -8.98 18.16
CA ARG A 177 -22.55 -9.33 17.37
C ARG A 177 -22.45 -8.38 16.19
N HIS A 178 -21.35 -7.65 16.11
CA HIS A 178 -21.18 -6.48 15.23
C HIS A 178 -20.12 -6.74 14.16
N GLN A 179 -20.19 -6.04 13.03
CA GLN A 179 -19.11 -6.09 12.04
C GLN A 179 -17.80 -5.58 12.66
N ILE A 180 -17.86 -4.42 13.30
CA ILE A 180 -16.76 -3.87 14.09
C ILE A 180 -17.28 -3.55 15.50
N TYR A 181 -16.58 -4.05 16.51
CA TYR A 181 -16.71 -3.65 17.92
C TYR A 181 -15.35 -3.17 18.40
N MET A 182 -15.23 -1.94 18.90
CA MET A 182 -13.99 -1.43 19.46
C MET A 182 -14.16 -1.04 20.91
N ALA A 183 -13.09 -1.22 21.68
CA ALA A 183 -12.94 -0.76 23.04
C ALA A 183 -11.45 -0.47 23.28
N THR A 184 -11.17 0.42 24.23
CA THR A 184 -9.80 0.74 24.68
C THR A 184 -9.74 0.64 26.20
N ASP A 185 -8.65 0.08 26.70
CA ASP A 185 -8.36 -0.04 28.12
C ASP A 185 -7.77 1.28 28.63
N GLU A 186 -8.63 2.18 29.09
CA GLU A 186 -8.21 3.51 29.57
C GLU A 186 -7.37 3.45 30.85
N ALA A 187 -7.48 2.37 31.62
CA ALA A 187 -6.74 2.21 32.87
C ALA A 187 -5.26 1.89 32.58
N ASN A 188 -5.00 0.99 31.63
CA ASN A 188 -3.64 0.54 31.31
C ASN A 188 -3.04 1.24 30.09
N ARG A 189 -3.86 1.80 29.20
CA ARG A 189 -3.45 2.43 27.93
C ARG A 189 -4.15 3.81 27.75
N PRO A 190 -4.02 4.76 28.70
CA PRO A 190 -4.72 6.04 28.65
C PRO A 190 -4.33 6.88 27.43
N GLY A 191 -5.31 7.53 26.81
CA GLY A 191 -5.14 8.32 25.58
C GLY A 191 -5.15 7.49 24.30
N SER A 192 -5.61 6.24 24.36
CA SER A 192 -5.70 5.38 23.17
C SER A 192 -6.74 5.89 22.18
N VAL A 193 -6.45 5.72 20.89
CA VAL A 193 -7.30 6.21 19.80
C VAL A 193 -7.76 5.04 18.94
N PHE A 194 -9.06 4.95 18.69
CA PHE A 194 -9.59 4.16 17.59
C PHE A 194 -9.76 5.06 16.36
N ARG A 195 -8.92 4.86 15.35
CA ARG A 195 -9.00 5.57 14.07
C ARG A 195 -9.48 4.62 12.96
N MET A 196 -10.50 5.04 12.22
CA MET A 196 -10.96 4.34 11.03
C MET A 196 -10.97 5.31 9.85
N GLN A 197 -10.24 4.98 8.78
CA GLN A 197 -10.15 5.83 7.60
C GLN A 197 -10.15 5.08 6.27
N PHE A 198 -10.78 5.68 5.25
CA PHE A 198 -10.91 5.12 3.90
C PHE A 198 -11.53 3.72 3.84
N CYS A 199 -12.23 3.30 4.88
CA CYS A 199 -12.80 1.96 4.99
C CYS A 199 -14.14 1.87 4.26
N TYR A 200 -14.47 0.66 3.80
CA TYR A 200 -15.76 0.32 3.22
C TYR A 200 -16.44 -0.77 4.06
N ILE A 201 -17.47 -0.38 4.80
CA ILE A 201 -18.19 -1.28 5.71
C ILE A 201 -19.59 -1.46 5.15
N HIS A 202 -19.96 -2.70 4.79
CA HIS A 202 -21.23 -2.95 4.11
C HIS A 202 -21.86 -4.29 4.46
N ASP A 203 -23.13 -4.49 4.09
CA ASP A 203 -23.83 -5.78 4.18
C ASP A 203 -23.70 -6.48 5.54
N GLY A 204 -23.99 -5.76 6.63
CA GLY A 204 -23.91 -6.30 7.99
C GLY A 204 -25.01 -7.34 8.25
N ASN A 205 -24.62 -8.55 8.65
CA ASN A 205 -25.52 -9.66 8.94
C ASN A 205 -26.22 -9.54 10.31
N GLY A 206 -25.68 -8.72 11.21
CA GLY A 206 -26.29 -8.43 12.51
C GLY A 206 -25.58 -7.30 13.25
N GLY A 207 -26.14 -6.92 14.39
CA GLY A 207 -25.61 -5.87 15.24
C GLY A 207 -25.47 -4.54 14.51
N ASN A 208 -24.32 -3.90 14.74
CA ASN A 208 -23.97 -2.59 14.21
C ASN A 208 -22.84 -2.77 13.19
N ASN A 209 -22.72 -1.83 12.25
CA ASN A 209 -21.54 -1.79 11.39
C ASN A 209 -20.31 -1.37 12.20
N VAL A 210 -20.41 -0.28 12.97
CA VAL A 210 -19.36 0.13 13.89
C VAL A 210 -19.97 0.40 15.26
N LYS A 211 -19.59 -0.40 16.25
CA LYS A 211 -19.78 -0.11 17.67
C LYS A 211 -18.43 0.24 18.28
N SER A 212 -18.34 1.32 19.04
CA SER A 212 -17.12 1.68 19.76
C SER A 212 -17.41 2.14 21.18
N ARG A 213 -16.52 1.71 22.07
CA ARG A 213 -16.34 2.12 23.47
C ARG A 213 -14.95 2.72 23.70
N ALA A 214 -14.30 3.18 22.63
CA ALA A 214 -12.96 3.75 22.73
C ALA A 214 -13.00 5.16 23.34
N GLU A 215 -11.98 5.48 24.14
CA GLU A 215 -11.74 6.79 24.77
C GLU A 215 -11.77 7.92 23.75
N ARG A 216 -11.23 7.67 22.56
CA ARG A 216 -11.22 8.61 21.46
C ARG A 216 -11.53 7.89 20.15
N ASN A 217 -12.58 8.35 19.49
CA ASN A 217 -12.97 7.86 18.17
C ASN A 217 -12.65 8.89 17.09
N GLU A 218 -11.99 8.42 16.04
CA GLU A 218 -11.62 9.22 14.87
C GLU A 218 -12.08 8.49 13.61
N ILE A 219 -13.29 8.83 13.15
CA ILE A 219 -13.97 8.13 12.06
C ILE A 219 -13.96 9.03 10.82
N TYR A 220 -13.01 8.82 9.92
CA TYR A 220 -12.66 9.77 8.85
C TYR A 220 -12.78 9.20 7.44
N TYR A 221 -13.54 9.86 6.56
CA TYR A 221 -13.56 9.56 5.13
C TYR A 221 -13.91 8.09 4.79
N ASN A 222 -14.87 7.51 5.52
CA ASN A 222 -15.32 6.13 5.30
C ASN A 222 -16.62 6.08 4.51
N TRP A 223 -16.90 4.93 3.91
CA TRP A 223 -18.23 4.58 3.40
C TRP A 223 -18.81 3.45 4.24
N ILE A 224 -19.90 3.72 4.94
CA ILE A 224 -20.52 2.81 5.91
C ILE A 224 -21.99 2.61 5.52
N GLU A 225 -22.40 1.39 5.23
CA GLU A 225 -23.76 1.12 4.78
C GLU A 225 -24.34 -0.24 5.17
N GLY A 226 -25.67 -0.32 5.21
CA GLY A 226 -26.36 -1.61 5.29
C GLY A 226 -26.22 -2.33 6.63
N ALA A 227 -26.08 -1.62 7.74
CA ALA A 227 -26.13 -2.22 9.06
C ALA A 227 -27.52 -2.81 9.38
N TYR A 228 -27.55 -3.90 10.14
CA TYR A 228 -28.79 -4.45 10.69
C TYR A 228 -29.44 -3.46 11.67
N TYR A 229 -28.69 -2.98 12.67
CA TYR A 229 -29.17 -2.07 13.70
C TYR A 229 -28.67 -0.63 13.51
N HIS A 230 -27.51 -0.23 14.02
CA HIS A 230 -26.92 1.10 13.80
C HIS A 230 -25.75 1.06 12.82
N GLU A 231 -25.62 2.08 11.98
CA GLU A 231 -24.39 2.24 11.17
C GLU A 231 -23.22 2.59 12.10
N LEU A 232 -23.45 3.52 13.02
CA LEU A 232 -22.50 3.94 14.05
C LEU A 232 -23.15 3.88 15.44
N GLU A 233 -22.43 3.34 16.41
CA GLU A 233 -22.77 3.39 17.81
C GLU A 233 -21.51 3.73 18.61
N LEU A 234 -21.48 4.92 19.19
CA LEU A 234 -20.31 5.47 19.87
C LEU A 234 -20.74 5.73 21.32
N ILE A 235 -20.34 4.84 22.22
CA ILE A 235 -20.88 4.74 23.57
C ILE A 235 -19.76 4.50 24.60
N GLY A 236 -20.10 4.44 25.89
CA GLY A 236 -19.12 4.35 26.98
C GLY A 236 -18.78 2.91 27.36
N PRO A 237 -17.71 2.67 28.12
CA PRO A 237 -17.33 1.36 28.64
C PRO A 237 -18.33 0.86 29.70
N ASP A 238 -18.51 -0.46 29.77
CA ASP A 238 -19.32 -1.08 30.84
C ASP A 238 -18.54 -1.09 32.15
N GLY A 239 -19.07 -0.45 33.20
CA GLY A 239 -18.46 -0.48 34.53
C GLY A 239 -17.12 0.24 34.65
N GLY A 240 -16.78 1.14 33.71
CA GLY A 240 -15.60 2.00 33.78
C GLY A 240 -15.61 2.93 35.00
N ASP A 241 -14.42 3.33 35.46
CA ASP A 241 -14.29 4.34 36.51
C ASP A 241 -14.78 5.69 35.96
N PRO A 242 -15.82 6.32 36.54
CA PRO A 242 -16.33 7.61 36.09
C PRO A 242 -15.31 8.77 36.16
N GLY A 243 -14.16 8.57 36.81
CA GLY A 243 -13.04 9.51 36.85
C GLY A 243 -12.02 9.35 35.71
N LEU A 244 -12.13 8.31 34.87
CA LEU A 244 -11.33 8.15 33.65
C LEU A 244 -11.86 9.07 32.53
N LYS A 245 -11.24 9.05 31.35
CA LYS A 245 -11.45 10.11 30.36
C LYS A 245 -12.84 10.01 29.72
N ARG A 246 -13.22 11.02 28.96
CA ARG A 246 -14.50 11.08 28.22
C ARG A 246 -14.33 10.44 26.86
N GLU A 247 -15.31 9.66 26.41
CA GLU A 247 -15.34 8.99 25.10
C GLU A 247 -15.71 10.00 24.00
N ASP A 248 -14.75 10.84 23.64
CA ASP A 248 -14.92 11.88 22.64
C ASP A 248 -14.85 11.29 21.23
N SER A 249 -15.78 11.71 20.35
CA SER A 249 -15.91 11.13 19.01
C SER A 249 -15.97 12.18 17.91
N ASP A 250 -14.99 12.16 17.00
CA ASP A 250 -14.92 13.02 15.83
C ASP A 250 -15.22 12.21 14.56
N VAL A 251 -16.32 12.53 13.89
CA VAL A 251 -16.84 11.82 12.73
C VAL A 251 -16.87 12.78 11.55
N VAL A 252 -15.91 12.64 10.64
CA VAL A 252 -15.62 13.66 9.62
C VAL A 252 -15.54 13.10 8.21
N GLY A 253 -16.31 13.66 7.28
CA GLY A 253 -16.18 13.34 5.85
C GLY A 253 -16.69 11.97 5.42
N ASN A 254 -17.57 11.31 6.21
CA ASN A 254 -18.03 9.96 5.92
C ASN A 254 -19.33 9.95 5.10
N VAL A 255 -19.55 8.88 4.34
CA VAL A 255 -20.87 8.51 3.83
C VAL A 255 -21.46 7.46 4.77
N VAL A 256 -22.68 7.71 5.25
CA VAL A 256 -23.43 6.81 6.13
C VAL A 256 -24.77 6.50 5.48
N TRP A 257 -24.91 5.32 4.91
CA TRP A 257 -26.06 4.94 4.10
C TRP A 257 -26.91 3.84 4.75
N LYS A 258 -28.02 4.26 5.35
CA LYS A 258 -28.98 3.37 5.99
C LYS A 258 -29.94 2.74 4.98
N ARG A 259 -30.07 1.41 5.03
CA ARG A 259 -30.89 0.61 4.10
C ARG A 259 -32.24 0.13 4.67
N ASN A 260 -32.47 0.29 5.98
CA ASN A 260 -33.69 -0.12 6.67
C ASN A 260 -34.27 1.02 7.55
N ASP A 261 -35.16 0.71 8.48
CA ASP A 261 -35.87 1.67 9.33
C ASP A 261 -35.25 1.88 10.73
N ALA A 262 -34.10 1.26 11.02
CA ALA A 262 -33.37 1.47 12.28
C ALA A 262 -32.67 2.85 12.32
N TYR A 263 -32.18 3.26 13.51
CA TYR A 263 -31.44 4.52 13.65
C TYR A 263 -30.11 4.47 12.87
N PHE A 264 -29.61 5.62 12.44
CA PHE A 264 -28.30 5.68 11.79
C PHE A 264 -27.20 5.62 12.84
N VAL A 265 -27.29 6.52 13.83
CA VAL A 265 -26.27 6.75 14.83
C VAL A 265 -26.87 6.70 16.23
N ARG A 266 -26.21 6.00 17.14
CA ARG A 266 -26.41 6.14 18.59
C ARG A 266 -25.17 6.73 19.25
N VAL A 267 -25.39 7.68 20.15
CA VAL A 267 -24.35 8.28 21.01
C VAL A 267 -24.83 8.41 22.45
N GLY A 268 -23.88 8.57 23.38
CA GLY A 268 -24.13 8.63 24.81
C GLY A 268 -23.90 7.26 25.45
N GLY A 269 -24.83 6.74 26.24
CA GLY A 269 -24.76 5.40 26.81
C GLY A 269 -25.55 4.33 26.05
N ASP A 270 -25.61 3.15 26.65
CA ASP A 270 -26.44 2.03 26.21
C ASP A 270 -27.27 1.36 27.31
N GLY A 271 -27.34 1.99 28.49
CA GLY A 271 -27.99 1.47 29.70
C GLY A 271 -27.07 0.62 30.58
N THR A 272 -25.84 0.33 30.15
CA THR A 272 -24.82 -0.38 30.95
C THR A 272 -23.50 0.37 31.05
N GLY A 273 -23.19 1.23 30.07
CA GLY A 273 -22.10 2.21 30.11
C GLY A 273 -22.59 3.62 29.78
N GLU A 274 -21.91 4.61 30.34
CA GLU A 274 -22.16 6.05 30.13
C GLU A 274 -20.91 6.67 29.52
N THR A 275 -21.06 7.66 28.61
CA THR A 275 -19.86 8.37 28.10
C THR A 275 -19.59 9.68 28.81
N ASN A 276 -20.65 10.48 28.97
CA ASN A 276 -20.48 11.92 29.18
C ASN A 276 -19.49 12.54 28.15
N GLY A 277 -19.43 11.96 26.95
CA GLY A 277 -18.51 12.35 25.89
C GLY A 277 -19.02 13.52 25.07
N ARG A 278 -18.11 14.13 24.30
CA ARG A 278 -18.40 15.14 23.27
C ARG A 278 -18.44 14.47 21.92
N TYR A 279 -19.43 14.83 21.10
CA TYR A 279 -19.65 14.21 19.79
C TYR A 279 -19.68 15.23 18.69
N ARG A 280 -18.90 15.01 17.64
CA ARG A 280 -18.75 15.93 16.53
C ARG A 280 -18.98 15.23 15.21
N PHE A 281 -19.91 15.76 14.42
CA PHE A 281 -20.23 15.26 13.07
C PHE A 281 -20.04 16.38 12.06
N VAL A 282 -19.01 16.30 11.24
CA VAL A 282 -18.70 17.36 10.26
C VAL A 282 -18.53 16.82 8.84
N ASN A 283 -19.19 17.47 7.89
CA ASN A 283 -19.08 17.13 6.47
C ASN A 283 -19.42 15.66 6.14
N ASN A 284 -20.36 15.05 6.86
CA ASN A 284 -20.84 13.70 6.53
C ASN A 284 -22.07 13.75 5.61
N THR A 285 -22.30 12.68 4.87
CA THR A 285 -23.51 12.49 4.06
C THR A 285 -24.30 11.29 4.56
N PHE A 286 -25.42 11.55 5.22
CA PHE A 286 -26.37 10.57 5.75
C PHE A 286 -27.50 10.33 4.74
N LEU A 287 -27.64 9.09 4.29
CA LEU A 287 -28.61 8.70 3.26
C LEU A 287 -29.57 7.62 3.75
N ASN A 288 -30.86 7.78 3.47
CA ASN A 288 -31.82 6.69 3.47
C ASN A 288 -32.76 6.86 2.27
N VAL A 289 -32.68 5.96 1.31
CA VAL A 289 -33.53 5.97 0.10
C VAL A 289 -34.65 4.94 0.18
N SER A 290 -34.86 4.33 1.35
CA SER A 290 -35.95 3.38 1.58
C SER A 290 -37.30 4.10 1.61
N THR A 291 -38.30 3.45 1.01
CA THR A 291 -39.70 3.88 1.08
C THR A 291 -40.37 3.48 2.40
N VAL A 292 -39.73 2.63 3.20
CA VAL A 292 -40.19 2.29 4.55
C VAL A 292 -39.85 3.45 5.49
N GLY A 293 -40.62 3.64 6.57
CA GLY A 293 -40.39 4.71 7.56
C GLY A 293 -38.93 4.75 8.02
N SER A 294 -38.46 5.92 8.47
CA SER A 294 -37.12 6.06 9.04
C SER A 294 -37.25 6.46 10.50
N ARG A 295 -36.45 5.85 11.36
CA ARG A 295 -36.16 6.40 12.68
C ARG A 295 -35.27 7.65 12.55
N ALA A 296 -35.08 8.34 13.68
CA ALA A 296 -34.21 9.50 13.74
C ALA A 296 -32.79 9.17 13.29
N VAL A 297 -32.09 10.14 12.71
CA VAL A 297 -30.68 9.98 12.34
C VAL A 297 -29.85 9.77 13.61
N PHE A 298 -29.98 10.68 14.58
CA PHE A 298 -29.29 10.60 15.86
C PHE A 298 -30.26 10.18 16.96
N ARG A 299 -29.93 9.07 17.62
CA ARG A 299 -30.49 8.71 18.91
C ARG A 299 -29.49 9.10 19.99
N LEU A 300 -29.84 10.12 20.76
CA LEU A 300 -29.11 10.47 21.98
C LEU A 300 -29.70 9.63 23.11
N PHE A 301 -28.84 8.91 23.82
CA PHE A 301 -29.27 7.94 24.83
C PHE A 301 -28.36 8.05 26.04
N ASP A 302 -28.93 8.13 27.24
CA ASP A 302 -28.20 8.29 28.50
C ASP A 302 -27.12 9.39 28.47
N GLY A 303 -26.04 9.23 29.22
CA GLY A 303 -25.02 10.21 29.57
C GLY A 303 -24.19 10.70 28.40
N LEU A 304 -24.33 11.99 28.09
CA LEU A 304 -23.51 12.72 27.12
C LEU A 304 -23.31 14.18 27.55
N GLU A 305 -22.21 14.79 27.11
CA GLU A 305 -21.89 16.17 27.47
C GLU A 305 -22.34 17.16 26.39
N SER A 306 -22.00 16.90 25.12
CA SER A 306 -22.36 17.77 23.99
C SER A 306 -22.41 17.03 22.65
N ILE A 307 -23.20 17.55 21.72
CA ILE A 307 -23.19 17.09 20.33
C ILE A 307 -23.24 18.27 19.35
N GLU A 308 -22.42 18.19 18.30
CA GLU A 308 -22.36 19.22 17.27
C GLU A 308 -22.41 18.62 15.85
N MET A 309 -23.18 19.27 14.97
CA MET A 309 -23.38 18.83 13.58
C MET A 309 -23.19 19.97 12.60
N HIS A 310 -22.12 19.94 11.80
CA HIS A 310 -21.80 21.01 10.85
C HIS A 310 -21.61 20.47 9.44
N ASN A 311 -22.09 21.22 8.44
CA ASN A 311 -21.86 20.89 7.02
C ASN A 311 -22.31 19.48 6.61
N ASN A 312 -23.26 18.85 7.30
CA ASN A 312 -23.71 17.49 6.94
C ASN A 312 -24.89 17.53 5.97
N VAL A 313 -25.00 16.49 5.13
CA VAL A 313 -26.21 16.24 4.32
C VAL A 313 -27.05 15.16 4.99
N PHE A 314 -28.34 15.43 5.17
CA PHE A 314 -29.33 14.46 5.65
C PHE A 314 -30.42 14.26 4.59
N TYR A 315 -30.29 13.20 3.81
CA TYR A 315 -31.15 12.95 2.64
C TYR A 315 -32.02 11.71 2.75
N ARG A 316 -33.34 11.94 2.59
CA ARG A 316 -34.37 10.93 2.27
C ARG A 316 -35.49 11.62 1.52
N PRO A 317 -36.04 11.01 0.44
CA PRO A 317 -37.26 11.51 -0.17
C PRO A 317 -38.38 11.70 0.87
N GLY A 318 -38.85 12.94 1.03
CA GLY A 318 -39.93 13.30 1.96
C GLY A 318 -39.51 13.62 3.40
N GLY A 319 -38.22 13.55 3.75
CA GLY A 319 -37.72 13.96 5.06
C GLY A 319 -37.22 12.83 5.97
N LEU A 320 -36.45 13.26 6.99
CA LEU A 320 -35.91 12.45 8.09
C LEU A 320 -36.24 13.12 9.42
N ASP A 321 -36.44 12.32 10.46
CA ASP A 321 -36.32 12.83 11.83
C ASP A 321 -34.82 13.01 12.12
N ILE A 322 -34.41 14.18 12.59
CA ILE A 322 -32.98 14.48 12.78
C ILE A 322 -32.50 13.94 14.12
N ILE A 323 -33.14 14.35 15.21
CA ILE A 323 -32.73 13.97 16.56
C ILE A 323 -33.88 13.36 17.35
N ARG A 324 -33.53 12.39 18.20
CA ARG A 324 -34.34 11.93 19.31
C ARG A 324 -33.48 12.01 20.57
N ASP A 325 -33.93 12.78 21.55
CA ASP A 325 -33.18 13.11 22.77
C ASP A 325 -33.96 12.84 24.06
N VAL A 326 -35.12 12.19 23.98
CA VAL A 326 -35.98 11.92 25.15
C VAL A 326 -35.34 10.97 26.16
N GLU A 327 -34.35 10.18 25.73
CA GLU A 327 -33.55 9.30 26.58
C GLU A 327 -32.22 9.92 27.01
N ALA A 328 -31.89 11.12 26.54
CA ALA A 328 -30.62 11.77 26.81
C ALA A 328 -30.51 12.27 28.26
N GLN A 329 -29.36 12.04 28.89
CA GLN A 329 -29.00 12.54 30.21
C GLN A 329 -27.78 13.47 30.06
N TRP A 330 -28.05 14.77 29.98
CA TRP A 330 -26.98 15.75 29.79
C TRP A 330 -26.18 15.95 31.07
N SER A 331 -24.85 15.86 30.99
CA SER A 331 -23.98 16.06 32.16
C SER A 331 -24.12 17.46 32.77
N SER A 332 -24.53 18.44 31.97
CA SER A 332 -24.83 19.83 32.40
C SER A 332 -26.24 20.02 32.96
N GLY A 333 -27.10 19.00 32.87
CA GLY A 333 -28.53 19.07 33.16
C GLY A 333 -29.38 19.71 32.06
N ASN A 334 -28.78 20.25 30.98
CA ASN A 334 -29.49 20.87 29.86
C ASN A 334 -28.91 20.42 28.50
N PRO A 335 -29.70 20.40 27.42
CA PRO A 335 -29.19 20.07 26.08
C PRO A 335 -28.07 20.98 25.61
N GLN A 336 -26.93 20.38 25.24
CA GLN A 336 -25.78 21.06 24.63
C GLN A 336 -25.65 20.61 23.18
N ILE A 337 -26.47 21.22 22.31
CA ILE A 337 -26.54 20.89 20.89
C ILE A 337 -26.08 22.10 20.07
N ALA A 338 -25.21 21.88 19.10
CA ALA A 338 -24.83 22.89 18.12
C ALA A 338 -24.98 22.37 16.68
N GLY A 339 -25.09 23.30 15.74
CA GLY A 339 -24.98 22.95 14.33
C GLY A 339 -25.09 24.13 13.39
N GLN A 340 -24.36 24.04 12.27
CA GLN A 340 -24.25 25.10 11.27
C GLN A 340 -24.26 24.51 9.87
N ASN A 341 -24.94 25.17 8.95
CA ASN A 341 -24.82 24.95 7.51
C ASN A 341 -25.02 23.48 7.09
N ASN A 342 -25.94 22.76 7.73
CA ASN A 342 -26.36 21.43 7.28
C ASN A 342 -27.32 21.56 6.08
N TRP A 343 -27.47 20.49 5.30
CA TRP A 343 -28.53 20.36 4.30
C TRP A 343 -29.51 19.26 4.73
N ILE A 344 -30.81 19.56 4.71
CA ILE A 344 -31.86 18.62 5.10
C ILE A 344 -32.93 18.47 4.02
N SER A 345 -33.49 17.27 3.91
CA SER A 345 -34.64 17.04 3.04
C SER A 345 -35.86 17.85 3.50
N THR A 346 -36.59 18.47 2.57
CA THR A 346 -37.88 19.09 2.87
C THR A 346 -38.83 18.02 3.42
N GLY A 347 -39.46 18.33 4.56
CA GLY A 347 -40.28 17.38 5.31
C GLY A 347 -39.57 16.75 6.52
N SER A 348 -38.26 17.00 6.70
CA SER A 348 -37.55 16.58 7.90
C SER A 348 -38.15 17.19 9.18
N THR A 349 -38.19 16.40 10.26
CA THR A 349 -38.72 16.81 11.57
C THR A 349 -37.65 16.67 12.65
N THR A 350 -37.98 17.11 13.87
CA THR A 350 -37.05 17.16 15.03
C THR A 350 -35.69 17.79 14.72
N VAL A 351 -35.66 18.77 13.79
CA VAL A 351 -34.46 19.57 13.50
C VAL A 351 -34.18 20.46 14.71
N PRO A 352 -32.97 20.42 15.30
CA PRO A 352 -32.65 21.28 16.44
C PRO A 352 -32.83 22.75 16.11
N THR A 353 -33.60 23.48 16.91
CA THR A 353 -33.93 24.89 16.67
C THR A 353 -32.73 25.83 16.80
N VAL A 354 -31.68 25.37 17.48
CA VAL A 354 -30.40 26.05 17.66
C VAL A 354 -29.51 26.00 16.42
N TRP A 355 -29.82 25.14 15.44
CA TRP A 355 -29.05 25.09 14.20
C TRP A 355 -29.21 26.37 13.38
N THR A 356 -28.10 26.85 12.83
CA THR A 356 -28.08 28.06 11.98
C THR A 356 -27.62 27.72 10.56
N GLY A 357 -27.98 28.55 9.58
CA GLY A 357 -27.55 28.38 8.19
C GLY A 357 -28.00 27.09 7.49
N THR A 358 -28.88 26.29 8.10
CA THR A 358 -29.32 25.00 7.53
C THR A 358 -30.20 25.23 6.31
N ILE A 359 -29.86 24.57 5.21
CA ILE A 359 -30.58 24.63 3.94
C ILE A 359 -31.57 23.46 3.88
N SER A 360 -32.81 23.72 3.46
CA SER A 360 -33.79 22.67 3.18
C SER A 360 -34.14 22.61 1.70
N GLY A 361 -34.24 21.39 1.15
CA GLY A 361 -34.65 21.18 -0.24
C GLY A 361 -35.11 19.76 -0.52
N THR A 362 -35.64 19.51 -1.71
CA THR A 362 -36.10 18.17 -2.12
C THR A 362 -35.00 17.36 -2.81
N ASN A 363 -33.96 18.00 -3.32
CA ASN A 363 -32.83 17.36 -4.00
C ASN A 363 -31.51 18.07 -3.62
N PRO A 364 -30.52 17.34 -3.09
CA PRO A 364 -29.20 17.90 -2.78
C PRO A 364 -28.35 18.13 -4.05
N GLY A 365 -28.72 17.57 -5.21
CA GLY A 365 -27.97 17.74 -6.45
C GLY A 365 -26.70 16.88 -6.54
N PHE A 366 -26.79 15.61 -6.11
CA PHE A 366 -25.75 14.62 -6.36
C PHE A 366 -25.70 14.25 -7.85
N ALA A 367 -24.50 13.99 -8.37
CA ALA A 367 -24.28 13.65 -9.77
C ALA A 367 -24.98 12.35 -10.21
N ASP A 368 -24.92 11.28 -9.40
CA ASP A 368 -25.70 10.07 -9.61
C ASP A 368 -25.87 9.29 -8.31
N LEU A 369 -26.97 9.55 -7.61
CA LEU A 369 -27.32 8.83 -6.38
C LEU A 369 -27.53 7.32 -6.62
N GLY A 370 -28.07 6.92 -7.78
CA GLY A 370 -28.35 5.51 -8.08
C GLY A 370 -27.06 4.70 -8.27
N GLY A 371 -26.07 5.31 -8.93
CA GLY A 371 -24.72 4.78 -9.11
C GLY A 371 -23.74 5.05 -7.97
N LYS A 372 -24.21 5.47 -6.80
CA LYS A 372 -23.37 5.81 -5.61
C LYS A 372 -22.39 6.99 -5.83
N ASN A 373 -22.54 7.79 -6.88
CA ASN A 373 -21.76 9.00 -7.11
C ASN A 373 -22.40 10.20 -6.39
N LEU A 374 -21.95 10.44 -5.16
CA LEU A 374 -22.49 11.49 -4.28
C LEU A 374 -21.77 12.83 -4.40
N ARG A 375 -20.94 13.02 -5.42
CA ARG A 375 -20.34 14.33 -5.69
C ARG A 375 -21.44 15.33 -6.05
N PRO A 376 -21.47 16.52 -5.43
CA PRO A 376 -22.41 17.54 -5.84
C PRO A 376 -22.08 18.02 -7.26
N GLU A 377 -23.10 18.17 -8.10
CA GLU A 377 -22.95 18.80 -9.40
C GLU A 377 -22.58 20.29 -9.25
N ALA A 378 -21.99 20.91 -10.27
CA ALA A 378 -21.54 22.30 -10.20
C ALA A 378 -22.66 23.31 -9.84
N GLY A 379 -23.92 23.00 -10.16
CA GLY A 379 -25.09 23.82 -9.81
C GLY A 379 -25.78 23.42 -8.49
N SER A 380 -25.25 22.46 -7.76
CA SER A 380 -25.82 21.98 -6.50
C SER A 380 -25.80 23.07 -5.42
N HIS A 381 -26.86 23.09 -4.60
CA HIS A 381 -26.94 23.94 -3.41
C HIS A 381 -25.96 23.56 -2.30
N LEU A 382 -25.26 22.44 -2.44
CA LEU A 382 -24.24 22.01 -1.49
C LEU A 382 -22.92 22.76 -1.71
N VAL A 383 -22.60 23.14 -2.95
CA VAL A 383 -21.29 23.69 -3.33
C VAL A 383 -21.10 25.08 -2.73
N GLY A 384 -20.02 25.26 -1.97
CA GLY A 384 -19.68 26.56 -1.36
C GLY A 384 -20.65 27.03 -0.26
N ALA A 385 -21.48 26.15 0.27
CA ALA A 385 -22.55 26.50 1.21
C ALA A 385 -22.24 26.16 2.68
N GLY A 386 -21.13 25.46 2.95
CA GLY A 386 -20.69 25.10 4.30
C GLY A 386 -20.10 26.27 5.08
N THR A 387 -19.95 26.10 6.38
CA THR A 387 -19.15 26.96 7.27
C THR A 387 -17.67 26.56 7.21
N ASP A 388 -16.77 27.53 7.27
CA ASP A 388 -15.32 27.37 7.43
C ASP A 388 -14.86 27.45 8.90
N THR A 389 -15.77 27.75 9.82
CA THR A 389 -15.50 27.79 11.27
C THR A 389 -16.60 27.07 12.06
N PRO A 390 -16.65 25.71 12.02
CA PRO A 390 -17.55 24.93 12.86
C PRO A 390 -17.41 25.34 14.33
N THR A 391 -18.51 25.76 14.95
CA THR A 391 -18.51 26.24 16.34
C THR A 391 -19.46 25.38 17.19
N GLY A 392 -18.90 24.68 18.18
CA GLY A 392 -19.65 23.92 19.17
C GLY A 392 -20.38 24.77 20.21
N PRO A 393 -21.05 24.15 21.17
CA PRO A 393 -21.64 24.86 22.30
C PRO A 393 -20.55 25.52 23.16
N ASP A 394 -20.79 26.75 23.61
CA ASP A 394 -19.83 27.53 24.42
C ASP A 394 -19.40 26.76 25.69
N GLY A 395 -18.09 26.61 25.91
CA GLY A 395 -17.54 25.86 27.06
C GLY A 395 -17.50 24.34 26.89
N TYR A 396 -17.92 23.85 25.72
CA TYR A 396 -17.93 22.44 25.35
C TYR A 396 -17.09 22.16 24.10
N GLU A 397 -15.99 22.89 23.94
CA GLU A 397 -15.14 22.80 22.75
C GLU A 397 -14.60 21.38 22.55
N PHE A 398 -14.75 20.84 21.34
CA PHE A 398 -14.25 19.51 21.03
C PHE A 398 -12.70 19.50 21.02
N PRO A 399 -12.01 18.55 21.69
CA PRO A 399 -10.55 18.54 21.73
C PRO A 399 -9.94 18.05 20.42
N ASN A 400 -8.96 18.80 19.88
CA ASN A 400 -8.23 18.47 18.65
C ASN A 400 -9.14 18.01 17.49
N PRO A 401 -10.10 18.83 17.04
CA PRO A 401 -11.04 18.43 16.00
C PRO A 401 -10.35 18.42 14.62
N LEU A 402 -10.69 17.44 13.78
CA LEU A 402 -10.31 17.45 12.37
C LEU A 402 -11.25 18.39 11.59
N PHE A 403 -10.67 19.44 11.01
CA PHE A 403 -11.36 20.29 10.04
C PHE A 403 -10.38 21.09 9.18
N PRO A 404 -10.67 21.28 7.88
CA PRO A 404 -11.70 20.59 7.10
C PRO A 404 -11.33 19.12 6.83
N PRO A 405 -12.25 18.29 6.28
CA PRO A 405 -11.89 16.96 5.80
C PRO A 405 -10.75 17.05 4.77
N ALA A 406 -9.71 16.23 4.89
CA ALA A 406 -8.57 16.26 3.98
C ALA A 406 -8.80 15.42 2.71
N PHE A 407 -9.71 14.45 2.76
CA PHE A 407 -9.97 13.51 1.68
C PHE A 407 -11.46 13.28 1.43
N HIS A 408 -11.78 12.82 0.23
CA HIS A 408 -13.06 12.22 -0.11
C HIS A 408 -13.11 10.76 0.38
N PRO A 409 -14.27 10.27 0.84
CA PRO A 409 -14.42 8.86 1.16
C PRO A 409 -14.45 8.00 -0.11
N PRO A 410 -14.22 6.68 0.00
CA PRO A 410 -14.46 5.72 -1.07
C PRO A 410 -15.88 5.83 -1.64
N THR A 411 -16.08 5.46 -2.90
CA THR A 411 -17.42 5.51 -3.56
C THR A 411 -18.09 4.13 -3.57
N GLY A 412 -18.38 3.60 -2.38
CA GLY A 412 -19.11 2.34 -2.22
C GLY A 412 -18.35 1.08 -2.70
N GLN A 413 -17.03 1.13 -2.61
CA GLN A 413 -16.09 0.03 -2.82
C GLN A 413 -14.81 0.31 -2.01
N ALA A 414 -14.07 -0.73 -1.63
CA ALA A 414 -12.73 -0.54 -1.07
C ALA A 414 -11.78 0.08 -2.10
N ILE A 415 -10.79 0.84 -1.63
CA ILE A 415 -9.78 1.50 -2.47
C ILE A 415 -8.39 0.95 -2.17
N ALA A 416 -7.52 0.89 -3.17
CA ALA A 416 -6.13 0.51 -2.98
C ALA A 416 -5.31 1.67 -2.41
N ARG A 417 -4.12 1.36 -1.87
CA ARG A 417 -3.14 2.37 -1.46
C ARG A 417 -2.76 3.23 -2.66
N GLY A 418 -2.87 4.55 -2.51
CA GLY A 418 -2.61 5.53 -3.58
C GLY A 418 -3.82 5.90 -4.42
N GLU A 419 -4.99 5.33 -4.14
CA GLU A 419 -6.27 5.72 -4.75
C GLU A 419 -7.06 6.72 -3.86
N GLU A 420 -6.53 7.11 -2.70
CA GLU A 420 -7.12 8.12 -1.83
C GLU A 420 -7.26 9.45 -2.58
N GLU A 421 -8.46 10.00 -2.59
CA GLU A 421 -8.69 11.25 -3.28
C GLU A 421 -8.70 12.42 -2.31
N LEU A 422 -7.75 13.35 -2.48
CA LEU A 422 -7.73 14.60 -1.73
C LEU A 422 -9.03 15.37 -1.91
N ARG A 423 -9.53 15.93 -0.81
CA ARG A 423 -10.64 16.87 -0.82
C ARG A 423 -10.10 18.26 -1.15
N PRO A 424 -10.55 18.89 -2.25
CA PRO A 424 -10.16 20.25 -2.59
C PRO A 424 -10.38 21.23 -1.44
N GLN A 425 -9.38 22.05 -1.14
CA GLN A 425 -9.49 23.12 -0.15
C GLN A 425 -10.07 24.37 -0.83
N VAL A 426 -11.28 24.76 -0.43
CA VAL A 426 -12.02 25.92 -0.98
C VAL A 426 -12.40 26.88 0.16
N SER A 427 -12.67 28.15 -0.17
CA SER A 427 -12.94 29.18 0.84
C SER A 427 -14.16 28.89 1.71
N LEU A 428 -15.18 28.26 1.14
CA LEU A 428 -16.31 27.68 1.86
C LEU A 428 -16.47 26.24 1.37
N PRO A 429 -16.39 25.23 2.25
CA PRO A 429 -16.52 23.84 1.83
C PRO A 429 -17.93 23.55 1.33
N ALA A 430 -18.06 22.56 0.45
CA ALA A 430 -19.37 21.99 0.16
C ALA A 430 -19.96 21.33 1.41
N ILE A 431 -21.28 21.36 1.55
CA ILE A 431 -22.00 20.57 2.55
C ILE A 431 -21.95 19.10 2.13
N GLY A 432 -21.53 18.22 3.04
CA GLY A 432 -21.46 16.76 2.85
C GLY A 432 -20.05 16.21 2.60
N ALA A 433 -20.01 14.89 2.38
CA ALA A 433 -18.80 14.08 2.33
C ALA A 433 -17.91 14.30 1.10
N PHE A 434 -18.45 14.92 0.04
CA PHE A 434 -17.70 15.25 -1.17
C PHE A 434 -17.70 16.75 -1.45
N GLU A 435 -16.60 17.28 -1.96
CA GLU A 435 -16.62 18.50 -2.76
C GLU A 435 -17.14 18.19 -4.16
N ALA A 436 -17.61 19.23 -4.85
CA ALA A 436 -17.72 19.17 -6.29
C ALA A 436 -16.34 18.85 -6.87
N GLU A 437 -16.29 18.15 -8.01
CA GLU A 437 -14.99 17.88 -8.61
C GLU A 437 -14.39 19.17 -9.17
N TRP A 438 -13.37 19.69 -8.50
CA TRP A 438 -12.59 20.82 -8.97
C TRP A 438 -11.44 20.29 -9.83
N TYR A 439 -11.68 20.29 -11.14
CA TYR A 439 -10.63 20.00 -12.11
C TYR A 439 -10.35 21.21 -12.98
N LEU A 440 -9.09 21.32 -13.38
CA LEU A 440 -8.69 22.22 -14.46
C LEU A 440 -8.37 21.37 -15.69
N CYS A 441 -8.90 21.79 -16.83
CA CYS A 441 -8.62 21.19 -18.13
C CYS A 441 -7.40 21.87 -18.76
N VAL A 442 -6.57 21.06 -19.40
CA VAL A 442 -5.41 21.53 -20.16
C VAL A 442 -5.47 20.96 -21.57
N ASP A 443 -5.37 21.83 -22.58
CA ASP A 443 -5.37 21.46 -23.99
C ASP A 443 -4.49 22.43 -24.79
N ASP A 444 -3.45 21.92 -25.45
CA ASP A 444 -2.52 22.74 -26.24
C ASP A 444 -3.19 23.30 -27.51
N ASP A 445 -4.33 22.72 -27.92
CA ASP A 445 -5.20 23.20 -29.00
C ASP A 445 -6.05 24.43 -28.63
N ASN A 446 -6.11 24.86 -27.36
CA ASN A 446 -6.80 26.11 -27.03
C ASN A 446 -5.98 27.35 -27.43
N LEU A 447 -6.24 27.82 -28.65
CA LEU A 447 -5.62 29.02 -29.24
C LEU A 447 -6.48 30.29 -29.11
N THR A 448 -7.59 30.24 -28.37
CA THR A 448 -8.61 31.31 -28.35
C THR A 448 -8.22 32.54 -27.52
N GLY A 449 -7.12 32.47 -26.77
CA GLY A 449 -6.66 33.52 -25.86
C GLY A 449 -7.41 33.58 -24.53
N THR A 450 -8.62 33.00 -24.43
CA THR A 450 -9.37 32.83 -23.19
C THR A 450 -8.97 31.51 -22.53
N GLN A 451 -8.50 31.57 -21.28
CA GLN A 451 -8.10 30.40 -20.50
C GLN A 451 -8.59 30.59 -19.06
N ASP A 452 -9.56 29.78 -18.65
CA ASP A 452 -10.09 29.73 -17.28
C ASP A 452 -9.99 28.33 -16.66
N GLY A 453 -9.48 27.36 -17.43
CA GLY A 453 -9.33 25.97 -17.01
C GLY A 453 -10.62 25.16 -17.07
N SER A 454 -11.73 25.72 -17.55
CA SER A 454 -12.94 24.95 -17.83
C SER A 454 -12.75 24.07 -19.08
N ALA A 455 -13.64 23.09 -19.26
CA ALA A 455 -13.65 22.28 -20.48
C ALA A 455 -13.91 23.10 -21.76
N ARG A 456 -14.46 24.33 -21.65
CA ARG A 456 -14.71 25.25 -22.78
C ARG A 456 -13.52 26.16 -23.08
N SER A 457 -12.75 26.52 -22.06
CA SER A 457 -11.59 27.40 -22.18
C SER A 457 -10.41 26.83 -21.37
N PRO A 458 -9.90 25.64 -21.72
CA PRO A 458 -8.86 24.97 -20.95
C PRO A 458 -7.57 25.78 -20.95
N TYR A 459 -6.70 25.59 -19.95
CA TYR A 459 -5.37 26.18 -20.02
C TYR A 459 -4.59 25.59 -21.18
N ARG A 460 -3.85 26.43 -21.91
CA ARG A 460 -3.04 25.97 -23.04
C ARG A 460 -1.78 25.23 -22.58
N THR A 461 -1.23 25.63 -21.43
CA THR A 461 0.00 25.05 -20.88
C THR A 461 -0.29 24.40 -19.54
N LEU A 462 0.37 23.26 -19.29
CA LEU A 462 0.22 22.51 -18.06
C LEU A 462 0.69 23.30 -16.82
N GLN A 463 1.81 24.03 -16.90
CA GLN A 463 2.28 24.84 -15.76
C GLN A 463 1.27 25.92 -15.35
N ALA A 464 0.60 26.59 -16.30
CA ALA A 464 -0.43 27.58 -15.96
C ALA A 464 -1.59 26.97 -15.16
N ALA A 465 -1.98 25.73 -15.47
CA ALA A 465 -2.98 25.02 -14.67
C ALA A 465 -2.43 24.64 -13.28
N ILE A 466 -1.17 24.23 -13.18
CA ILE A 466 -0.52 23.92 -11.89
C ILE A 466 -0.45 25.15 -10.98
N ASP A 467 -0.08 26.30 -11.55
CA ASP A 467 0.01 27.58 -10.82
C ASP A 467 -1.35 27.98 -10.27
N MET A 468 -2.41 27.80 -11.07
CA MET A 468 -3.78 28.18 -10.74
C MET A 468 -4.53 27.14 -9.88
N ALA A 469 -4.09 25.89 -9.88
CA ALA A 469 -4.73 24.81 -9.13
C ALA A 469 -4.67 25.06 -7.62
N GLY A 470 -5.77 24.76 -6.93
CA GLY A 470 -5.80 24.64 -5.47
C GLY A 470 -5.26 23.27 -5.01
N LYS A 471 -4.96 23.14 -3.71
CA LYS A 471 -4.56 21.87 -3.11
C LYS A 471 -5.64 20.80 -3.33
N GLY A 472 -5.23 19.63 -3.81
CA GLY A 472 -6.09 18.48 -4.09
C GLY A 472 -6.79 18.51 -5.45
N TYR A 473 -6.55 19.52 -6.29
CA TYR A 473 -7.19 19.61 -7.60
C TYR A 473 -6.68 18.51 -8.54
N SER A 474 -7.58 18.08 -9.42
CA SER A 474 -7.20 17.27 -10.57
C SER A 474 -6.91 18.17 -11.77
N ILE A 475 -5.78 17.94 -12.44
CA ILE A 475 -5.47 18.60 -13.71
C ILE A 475 -5.61 17.55 -14.80
N ARG A 476 -6.64 17.71 -15.63
CA ARG A 476 -7.01 16.78 -16.69
C ARG A 476 -6.43 17.27 -18.00
N VAL A 477 -5.48 16.51 -18.52
CA VAL A 477 -4.66 16.92 -19.66
C VAL A 477 -5.08 16.14 -20.90
N ALA A 478 -5.46 16.88 -21.94
CA ALA A 478 -5.80 16.32 -23.24
C ALA A 478 -4.59 15.62 -23.88
N GLN A 479 -4.85 14.84 -24.92
CA GLN A 479 -3.80 14.41 -25.82
C GLN A 479 -3.12 15.64 -26.43
N GLY A 480 -1.80 15.61 -26.56
CA GLY A 480 -1.06 16.81 -26.98
C GLY A 480 0.38 16.80 -26.51
N THR A 481 1.13 17.85 -26.84
CA THR A 481 2.51 18.05 -26.39
C THR A 481 2.66 19.35 -25.63
N TYR A 482 2.92 19.22 -24.34
CA TYR A 482 3.04 20.33 -23.39
C TYR A 482 4.52 20.60 -23.15
N ALA A 483 5.02 21.67 -23.77
CA ALA A 483 6.42 22.08 -23.65
C ALA A 483 6.70 22.76 -22.30
N GLY A 484 7.86 22.44 -21.72
CA GLY A 484 8.36 23.07 -20.49
C GLY A 484 8.58 22.09 -19.34
N ASN A 485 9.26 22.56 -18.32
CA ASN A 485 9.49 21.85 -17.06
C ASN A 485 8.34 22.16 -16.09
N MET A 486 7.74 21.12 -15.52
CA MET A 486 6.62 21.26 -14.59
C MET A 486 7.13 21.28 -13.16
N VAL A 487 6.66 22.23 -12.35
CA VAL A 487 6.98 22.30 -10.93
C VAL A 487 5.69 22.22 -10.13
N VAL A 488 5.49 21.10 -9.44
CA VAL A 488 4.45 20.93 -8.43
C VAL A 488 5.10 21.19 -7.07
N ALA A 489 4.97 22.43 -6.60
CA ALA A 489 5.43 22.86 -5.29
C ALA A 489 4.21 23.21 -4.42
N ASP A 490 4.38 23.20 -3.10
CA ASP A 490 3.46 23.72 -2.07
C ASP A 490 2.05 23.11 -1.94
N LYS A 491 1.63 22.36 -2.96
CA LYS A 491 0.30 21.77 -3.06
C LYS A 491 0.39 20.39 -3.68
N ALA A 492 -0.37 19.45 -3.11
CA ALA A 492 -0.53 18.14 -3.71
C ALA A 492 -1.60 18.18 -4.81
N LEU A 493 -1.33 17.52 -5.93
CA LEU A 493 -2.16 17.55 -7.13
C LEU A 493 -2.30 16.15 -7.75
N ARG A 494 -3.35 15.97 -8.55
CA ARG A 494 -3.50 14.81 -9.43
C ARG A 494 -3.32 15.27 -10.87
N LEU A 495 -2.15 15.01 -11.45
CA LEU A 495 -1.92 15.22 -12.87
C LEU A 495 -2.37 13.97 -13.63
N LEU A 496 -3.36 14.11 -14.51
CA LEU A 496 -3.99 12.99 -15.20
C LEU A 496 -3.96 13.23 -16.71
N GLY A 497 -3.18 12.45 -17.44
CA GLY A 497 -3.14 12.46 -18.90
C GLY A 497 -4.19 11.56 -19.55
N ARG A 498 -4.21 11.59 -20.88
CA ARG A 498 -5.00 10.73 -21.79
C ARG A 498 -6.48 11.06 -21.88
N TYR A 499 -6.82 12.35 -21.85
CA TYR A 499 -8.15 12.86 -22.22
C TYR A 499 -8.21 13.22 -23.70
N ALA A 500 -9.39 13.19 -24.31
CA ALA A 500 -9.53 13.48 -25.74
C ALA A 500 -9.38 14.96 -26.06
N GLY A 501 -9.83 15.85 -25.17
CA GLY A 501 -9.78 17.30 -25.39
C GLY A 501 -10.73 17.74 -26.50
N ALA A 502 -10.35 18.79 -27.22
CA ALA A 502 -11.00 19.16 -28.48
C ALA A 502 -10.09 19.98 -29.40
N THR A 503 -10.47 20.06 -30.67
CA THR A 503 -9.73 20.88 -31.64
C THR A 503 -9.87 22.38 -31.36
N SER A 504 -8.88 23.17 -31.80
CA SER A 504 -8.92 24.64 -31.74
C SER A 504 -10.21 25.28 -32.30
N ALA A 505 -10.84 24.68 -33.32
CA ALA A 505 -12.09 25.16 -33.90
C ALA A 505 -13.29 25.03 -32.95
N VAL A 506 -13.32 23.97 -32.12
CA VAL A 506 -14.37 23.73 -31.12
C VAL A 506 -14.28 24.79 -30.02
N TYR A 507 -13.07 25.06 -29.53
CA TYR A 507 -12.84 26.12 -28.55
C TYR A 507 -13.17 27.51 -29.12
N ALA A 508 -12.77 27.80 -30.36
CA ALA A 508 -13.11 29.07 -31.02
C ALA A 508 -14.63 29.27 -31.19
N ALA A 509 -15.40 28.18 -31.27
CA ALA A 509 -16.86 28.20 -31.28
C ALA A 509 -17.48 28.30 -29.87
N GLY A 510 -16.68 28.38 -28.81
CA GLY A 510 -17.14 28.41 -27.42
C GLY A 510 -17.75 27.08 -26.97
N GLN A 511 -17.31 25.96 -27.55
CA GLN A 511 -17.77 24.62 -27.19
C GLN A 511 -16.76 23.92 -26.28
N SER A 512 -17.22 22.90 -25.55
CA SER A 512 -16.39 22.16 -24.58
C SER A 512 -15.66 20.99 -25.24
N GLY A 513 -14.43 20.72 -24.80
CA GLY A 513 -13.73 19.46 -25.06
C GLY A 513 -14.11 18.35 -24.09
N ASP A 514 -13.72 17.12 -24.43
CA ASP A 514 -13.98 15.95 -23.59
C ASP A 514 -12.83 15.71 -22.59
N PHE A 515 -13.15 15.99 -21.33
CA PHE A 515 -12.29 15.76 -20.17
C PHE A 515 -12.97 14.88 -19.12
N LEU A 516 -13.99 14.11 -19.49
CA LEU A 516 -14.74 13.29 -18.52
C LEU A 516 -14.23 11.85 -18.47
N THR A 517 -13.75 11.32 -19.61
CA THR A 517 -13.30 9.93 -19.72
C THR A 517 -11.86 9.86 -20.20
N ARG A 518 -11.01 9.14 -19.45
CA ARG A 518 -9.65 8.81 -19.89
C ARG A 518 -9.69 7.64 -20.88
N ASN A 519 -8.83 7.67 -21.89
CA ASN A 519 -8.58 6.50 -22.76
C ASN A 519 -7.10 6.10 -22.69
N PRO A 520 -6.73 5.25 -21.71
CA PRO A 520 -5.35 4.86 -21.50
C PRO A 520 -4.68 4.16 -22.68
N ALA A 521 -5.44 3.47 -23.54
CA ALA A 521 -4.90 2.66 -24.62
C ALA A 521 -4.71 3.43 -25.93
N GLY A 522 -5.45 4.53 -26.13
CA GLY A 522 -5.54 5.21 -27.43
C GLY A 522 -5.07 6.66 -27.47
N LEU A 523 -4.85 7.30 -26.33
CA LEU A 523 -4.51 8.73 -26.24
C LEU A 523 -3.17 8.95 -25.54
N THR A 524 -2.43 9.97 -25.96
CA THR A 524 -1.10 10.30 -25.41
C THR A 524 -1.01 11.78 -25.06
N SER A 525 -0.69 12.07 -23.80
CA SER A 525 -0.35 13.41 -23.30
C SER A 525 1.15 13.44 -23.02
N THR A 526 1.89 14.31 -23.72
CA THR A 526 3.36 14.36 -23.63
C THR A 526 3.81 15.62 -22.89
N ILE A 527 4.61 15.46 -21.83
CA ILE A 527 5.40 16.52 -21.20
C ILE A 527 6.78 16.50 -21.86
N SER A 528 7.10 17.57 -22.61
CA SER A 528 8.36 17.70 -23.32
C SER A 528 9.17 18.85 -22.71
N ALA A 529 10.12 18.49 -21.87
CA ALA A 529 10.96 19.43 -21.17
C ALA A 529 12.22 19.81 -21.97
N GLY A 530 12.81 20.94 -21.59
CA GLY A 530 14.15 21.34 -22.07
C GLY A 530 15.25 20.89 -21.11
N SER A 531 16.50 20.94 -21.58
CA SER A 531 17.68 20.68 -20.77
C SER A 531 17.83 21.70 -19.63
N GLY A 532 18.25 21.25 -18.45
CA GLY A 532 18.64 22.12 -17.32
C GLY A 532 17.77 22.01 -16.06
N SER A 533 16.69 21.22 -16.10
CA SER A 533 15.90 20.83 -14.93
C SER A 533 15.13 19.54 -15.21
N ALA A 534 14.53 18.90 -14.19
CA ALA A 534 13.64 17.77 -14.36
C ALA A 534 12.39 18.14 -15.19
N ALA A 535 11.83 17.18 -15.93
CA ALA A 535 10.59 17.43 -16.68
C ALA A 535 9.40 17.63 -15.73
N VAL A 536 9.39 16.94 -14.59
CA VAL A 536 8.50 17.20 -13.46
C VAL A 536 9.30 17.23 -12.16
N THR A 537 9.27 18.34 -11.44
CA THR A 537 9.81 18.46 -10.08
C THR A 537 8.67 18.48 -9.07
N LEU A 538 8.77 17.64 -8.05
CA LEU A 538 7.86 17.52 -6.92
C LEU A 538 8.58 17.99 -5.65
N ARG A 539 8.00 18.97 -4.92
CA ARG A 539 8.60 19.52 -3.69
C ARG A 539 7.58 20.22 -2.79
N ASP A 540 7.96 20.46 -1.54
CA ASP A 540 7.27 21.37 -0.59
C ASP A 540 5.80 21.04 -0.22
N PHE A 541 5.27 19.82 -0.46
CA PHE A 541 3.88 19.46 -0.11
C PHE A 541 3.73 18.41 1.01
N GLY A 542 4.85 17.93 1.59
CA GLY A 542 4.87 17.02 2.74
C GLY A 542 4.19 15.68 2.49
N ALA A 543 3.52 15.14 3.51
CA ALA A 543 2.82 13.85 3.46
C ALA A 543 1.46 13.87 2.72
N SER A 544 1.29 14.77 1.76
CA SER A 544 0.06 14.90 0.97
C SER A 544 0.15 14.09 -0.33
N TRP A 545 -0.90 13.34 -0.65
CA TRP A 545 -0.93 12.47 -1.84
C TRP A 545 -0.85 13.23 -3.16
N THR A 546 0.22 13.00 -3.93
CA THR A 546 0.39 13.55 -5.28
C THR A 546 0.44 12.43 -6.30
N THR A 547 -0.28 12.59 -7.41
CA THR A 547 -0.33 11.58 -8.48
C THR A 547 0.14 12.17 -9.80
N ILE A 548 1.02 11.43 -10.49
CA ILE A 548 1.35 11.65 -11.90
C ILE A 548 0.96 10.38 -12.66
N ASP A 549 -0.06 10.48 -13.52
CA ASP A 549 -0.60 9.30 -14.21
C ASP A 549 -0.86 9.53 -15.70
N GLY A 550 -0.30 8.64 -16.52
CA GLY A 550 -0.67 8.47 -17.93
C GLY A 550 0.05 9.38 -18.91
N PHE A 551 1.18 9.99 -18.52
CA PHE A 551 1.96 10.86 -19.39
C PHE A 551 3.06 10.12 -20.14
N THR A 552 3.46 10.68 -21.29
CA THR A 552 4.81 10.49 -21.81
C THR A 552 5.68 11.66 -21.30
N ILE A 553 6.82 11.39 -20.67
CA ILE A 553 7.67 12.40 -20.02
C ILE A 553 9.08 12.31 -20.59
N THR A 554 9.56 13.38 -21.21
CA THR A 554 10.82 13.37 -21.96
C THR A 554 11.58 14.71 -21.97
N GLY A 555 12.88 14.66 -22.25
CA GLY A 555 13.73 15.83 -22.50
C GLY A 555 14.29 16.53 -21.28
N GLY A 556 13.86 16.16 -20.06
CA GLY A 556 14.36 16.76 -18.82
C GLY A 556 15.76 16.27 -18.44
N GLN A 557 16.44 17.00 -17.55
CA GLN A 557 17.63 16.52 -16.85
C GLN A 557 17.30 15.33 -15.93
N ARG A 558 16.05 15.23 -15.49
CA ARG A 558 15.41 14.01 -14.99
C ARG A 558 14.03 13.92 -15.62
N GLY A 559 13.43 12.75 -15.69
CA GLY A 559 12.01 12.64 -16.04
C GLY A 559 11.16 13.21 -14.91
N ILE A 560 11.28 12.60 -13.74
CA ILE A 560 10.60 13.04 -12.52
C ILE A 560 11.64 13.16 -11.40
N GLU A 561 11.57 14.23 -10.63
CA GLU A 561 12.42 14.49 -9.48
C GLU A 561 11.57 14.74 -8.24
N MET A 562 11.76 13.89 -7.22
CA MET A 562 11.29 14.13 -5.86
C MET A 562 12.39 14.87 -5.11
N ASP A 563 12.31 16.19 -5.03
CA ASP A 563 13.32 17.03 -4.39
C ASP A 563 13.04 17.10 -2.88
N ASP A 564 13.84 16.39 -2.10
CA ASP A 564 13.77 16.32 -0.63
C ASP A 564 15.01 16.93 0.05
N ASP A 565 15.93 17.55 -0.72
CA ASP A 565 17.23 18.00 -0.20
C ASP A 565 17.09 19.16 0.82
N TYR A 566 15.91 19.78 0.91
CA TYR A 566 15.62 20.92 1.79
C TYR A 566 14.21 20.94 2.40
N THR A 567 13.42 19.87 2.27
CA THR A 567 12.00 19.90 2.66
C THR A 567 11.74 19.29 4.03
N TRP A 568 11.08 20.07 4.90
CA TRP A 568 10.44 19.56 6.11
C TRP A 568 8.98 20.05 6.15
N PRO A 569 7.99 19.16 6.28
CA PRO A 569 8.11 17.70 6.36
C PRO A 569 8.60 17.05 5.05
N PRO A 570 9.21 15.84 5.12
CA PRO A 570 9.70 15.13 3.93
C PRO A 570 8.56 14.83 2.96
N LEU A 571 8.91 14.63 1.69
CA LEU A 571 7.95 14.17 0.68
C LEU A 571 7.46 12.76 1.03
N GLU A 572 6.16 12.56 1.11
CA GLU A 572 5.59 11.22 1.25
C GLU A 572 4.36 11.05 0.39
N ASN A 573 4.03 9.79 0.08
CA ASN A 573 2.79 9.41 -0.59
C ASN A 573 2.69 9.92 -2.04
N VAL A 574 3.77 9.79 -2.81
CA VAL A 574 3.76 10.07 -4.25
C VAL A 574 3.47 8.80 -5.06
N THR A 575 2.46 8.87 -5.93
CA THR A 575 2.13 7.82 -6.89
C THR A 575 2.52 8.22 -8.31
N ILE A 576 3.42 7.47 -8.92
CA ILE A 576 3.80 7.58 -10.33
C ILE A 576 3.28 6.34 -11.03
N ALA A 577 2.24 6.49 -11.86
CA ALA A 577 1.52 5.37 -12.43
C ALA A 577 1.35 5.46 -13.95
N ASN A 578 1.52 4.33 -14.65
CA ASN A 578 1.17 4.20 -16.07
C ASN A 578 1.85 5.24 -16.99
N ASN A 579 3.00 5.78 -16.63
CA ASN A 579 3.73 6.76 -17.42
C ASN A 579 4.74 6.07 -18.36
N ARG A 580 5.05 6.75 -19.46
CA ARG A 580 6.22 6.46 -20.31
C ARG A 580 7.28 7.52 -20.06
N ILE A 581 8.29 7.20 -19.27
CA ILE A 581 9.34 8.13 -18.83
C ILE A 581 10.60 7.80 -19.62
N GLU A 582 10.87 8.60 -20.64
CA GLU A 582 11.87 8.24 -21.64
C GLU A 582 12.76 9.38 -22.13
N ASN A 583 14.00 9.03 -22.50
CA ASN A 583 14.98 9.95 -23.06
C ASN A 583 15.24 11.17 -22.16
N ASN A 584 15.24 10.98 -20.85
CA ASN A 584 15.62 11.99 -19.86
C ASN A 584 17.06 11.80 -19.40
N GLY A 585 17.61 12.83 -18.76
CA GLY A 585 18.89 12.76 -18.08
C GLY A 585 20.10 12.59 -18.99
N LEU A 586 20.10 13.27 -20.14
CA LEU A 586 21.21 13.30 -21.13
C LEU A 586 22.53 13.93 -20.61
N SER A 587 22.78 13.82 -19.31
CA SER A 587 23.98 14.19 -18.59
C SER A 587 24.95 13.02 -18.50
N THR A 588 26.24 13.29 -18.70
CA THR A 588 27.33 12.36 -18.39
C THR A 588 27.90 12.59 -16.99
N ASP A 589 27.22 13.38 -16.16
CA ASP A 589 27.59 13.61 -14.76
C ASP A 589 27.45 12.32 -13.96
N THR A 590 28.58 11.79 -13.52
CA THR A 590 28.68 10.53 -12.76
C THR A 590 28.03 10.61 -11.38
N GLY A 591 27.78 11.82 -10.85
CA GLY A 591 27.11 12.02 -9.56
C GLY A 591 25.58 12.08 -9.64
N MET A 592 25.00 12.24 -10.84
CA MET A 592 23.55 12.39 -10.98
C MET A 592 22.82 11.06 -10.74
N ILE A 593 21.88 11.04 -9.82
CA ILE A 593 21.04 9.87 -9.53
C ILE A 593 19.66 10.04 -10.18
N GLY A 594 19.10 8.96 -10.76
CA GLY A 594 17.68 8.90 -11.15
C GLY A 594 17.35 9.68 -12.42
N GLY A 595 17.89 9.25 -13.56
CA GLY A 595 17.69 9.91 -14.85
C GLY A 595 16.23 9.91 -15.33
N GLY A 596 15.57 8.77 -15.20
CA GLY A 596 14.13 8.66 -15.38
C GLY A 596 13.41 9.22 -14.16
N ILE A 597 13.65 8.64 -12.99
CA ILE A 597 13.03 9.05 -11.73
C ILE A 597 14.09 9.13 -10.62
N TYR A 598 14.22 10.30 -10.00
CA TYR A 598 14.87 10.43 -8.70
C TYR A 598 13.84 10.30 -7.58
N VAL A 599 14.03 9.30 -6.71
CA VAL A 599 13.09 8.96 -5.62
C VAL A 599 13.69 9.25 -4.25
N SER A 600 12.96 9.99 -3.43
CA SER A 600 13.35 10.38 -2.06
C SER A 600 12.12 10.31 -1.14
N GLY A 601 12.25 10.66 0.14
CA GLY A 601 11.11 10.65 1.05
C GLY A 601 10.63 9.24 1.43
N LYS A 602 9.32 9.04 1.68
CA LYS A 602 8.77 7.74 2.09
C LYS A 602 7.44 7.38 1.44
N ASN A 603 7.06 6.11 1.50
CA ASN A 603 5.71 5.64 1.15
C ASN A 603 5.31 5.87 -0.32
N ASN A 604 6.29 5.94 -1.22
CA ASN A 604 6.06 6.21 -2.64
C ASN A 604 5.74 4.93 -3.43
N VAL A 605 4.91 5.08 -4.46
CA VAL A 605 4.45 3.98 -5.31
C VAL A 605 4.78 4.27 -6.77
N LEU A 606 5.60 3.42 -7.38
CA LEU A 606 5.95 3.43 -8.80
C LEU A 606 5.37 2.17 -9.44
N THR A 607 4.28 2.32 -10.20
CA THR A 607 3.54 1.17 -10.74
C THR A 607 3.17 1.28 -12.22
N GLY A 608 3.33 0.19 -12.97
CA GLY A 608 2.88 0.10 -14.36
C GLY A 608 3.57 1.07 -15.32
N ASN A 609 4.73 1.62 -14.97
CA ASN A 609 5.45 2.57 -15.81
C ASN A 609 6.36 1.87 -16.82
N THR A 610 6.58 2.51 -17.97
CA THR A 610 7.68 2.21 -18.88
C THR A 610 8.77 3.27 -18.68
N ILE A 611 9.94 2.86 -18.20
CA ILE A 611 11.05 3.76 -17.85
C ILE A 611 12.24 3.39 -18.73
N SER A 612 12.44 4.11 -19.83
CA SER A 612 13.37 3.67 -20.86
C SER A 612 14.23 4.72 -21.56
N GLY A 613 15.45 4.36 -21.94
CA GLY A 613 16.35 5.26 -22.67
C GLY A 613 16.80 6.47 -21.86
N ASN A 614 16.65 6.43 -20.53
CA ASN A 614 17.11 7.50 -19.66
C ASN A 614 18.60 7.34 -19.33
N GLN A 615 19.24 8.45 -19.01
CA GLN A 615 20.66 8.54 -18.73
C GLN A 615 20.89 9.19 -17.35
N ALA A 616 21.93 8.77 -16.63
CA ALA A 616 22.35 9.40 -15.38
C ALA A 616 23.78 8.96 -15.02
N GLY A 617 24.30 9.42 -13.89
CA GLY A 617 25.46 8.81 -13.26
C GLY A 617 25.11 7.44 -12.66
N ARG A 618 24.04 7.39 -11.86
CA ARG A 618 23.59 6.19 -11.13
C ARG A 618 22.08 6.02 -11.19
N GLY A 619 21.61 4.78 -11.24
CA GLY A 619 20.19 4.43 -11.33
C GLY A 619 19.50 5.19 -12.46
N ALA A 620 20.01 5.07 -13.69
CA ALA A 620 19.56 5.91 -14.79
C ALA A 620 18.07 5.77 -15.10
N GLY A 621 17.47 4.60 -14.85
CA GLY A 621 16.02 4.45 -14.83
C GLY A 621 15.41 5.04 -13.56
N VAL A 622 15.67 4.42 -12.41
CA VAL A 622 15.16 4.83 -11.09
C VAL A 622 16.31 4.86 -10.09
N GLY A 623 16.43 5.92 -9.29
CA GLY A 623 17.48 5.98 -8.27
C GLY A 623 17.15 6.88 -7.09
N GLY A 624 17.55 6.47 -5.90
CA GLY A 624 17.56 7.33 -4.71
C GLY A 624 17.45 6.56 -3.39
N ASN A 625 17.00 7.23 -2.32
CA ASN A 625 17.05 6.75 -0.94
C ASN A 625 15.67 6.66 -0.27
N ALA A 626 14.59 6.59 -1.05
CA ALA A 626 13.24 6.53 -0.52
C ALA A 626 13.03 5.34 0.45
N GLY A 627 12.33 5.58 1.55
CA GLY A 627 11.91 4.54 2.50
C GLY A 627 10.53 3.98 2.15
N ASN A 628 10.35 2.67 2.29
CA ASN A 628 9.10 1.97 1.96
C ASN A 628 8.62 2.25 0.52
N LEU A 629 9.54 2.15 -0.44
CA LEU A 629 9.26 2.29 -1.87
C LEU A 629 8.59 1.01 -2.40
N LEU A 630 7.44 1.14 -3.04
CA LEU A 630 6.86 0.07 -3.85
C LEU A 630 7.21 0.30 -5.33
N LEU A 631 8.05 -0.56 -5.90
CA LEU A 631 8.38 -0.59 -7.32
C LEU A 631 7.76 -1.83 -7.94
N SER A 632 6.59 -1.70 -8.57
CA SER A 632 5.78 -2.85 -8.99
C SER A 632 5.33 -2.82 -10.45
N GLY A 633 5.49 -3.93 -11.18
CA GLY A 633 4.91 -4.06 -12.52
C GLY A 633 5.44 -3.07 -13.57
N ASN A 634 6.66 -2.56 -13.42
CA ASN A 634 7.28 -1.62 -14.36
C ASN A 634 8.15 -2.33 -15.42
N ASP A 635 8.30 -1.72 -16.60
CA ASP A 635 9.31 -2.09 -17.60
C ASP A 635 10.44 -1.05 -17.58
N ILE A 636 11.58 -1.40 -16.98
CA ILE A 636 12.76 -0.55 -16.81
C ILE A 636 13.82 -1.00 -17.81
N ALA A 637 13.92 -0.31 -18.93
CA ALA A 637 14.62 -0.82 -20.10
C ALA A 637 15.60 0.16 -20.74
N ASP A 638 16.74 -0.34 -21.21
CA ASP A 638 17.63 0.43 -22.09
C ASP A 638 18.13 1.76 -21.45
N ASN A 639 18.23 1.83 -20.11
CA ASN A 639 18.77 3.00 -19.39
C ASN A 639 20.30 2.89 -19.23
N ILE A 640 21.00 4.03 -19.22
CA ILE A 640 22.47 4.09 -19.26
C ILE A 640 23.03 4.95 -18.12
N GLY A 641 23.73 4.31 -17.19
CA GLY A 641 24.58 4.93 -16.18
C GLY A 641 25.98 5.22 -16.72
N TYR A 642 26.43 6.47 -16.60
CA TYR A 642 27.80 6.91 -16.90
C TYR A 642 28.71 6.86 -15.68
N GLY A 643 28.14 6.83 -14.48
CA GLY A 643 28.86 6.56 -13.25
C GLY A 643 29.12 5.07 -13.09
N ASP A 644 29.68 4.75 -11.94
CA ASP A 644 30.19 3.42 -11.63
C ASP A 644 29.16 2.51 -10.95
N HIS A 645 27.96 3.00 -10.61
CA HIS A 645 26.98 2.26 -9.81
C HIS A 645 25.56 2.35 -10.41
N GLY A 646 24.90 1.21 -10.65
CA GLY A 646 23.47 1.17 -10.96
C GLY A 646 23.12 1.67 -12.38
N GLY A 647 22.87 0.79 -13.34
CA GLY A 647 22.41 1.18 -14.68
C GLY A 647 20.91 1.42 -14.74
N GLY A 648 20.12 0.42 -14.34
CA GLY A 648 18.66 0.50 -14.31
C GLY A 648 18.15 1.13 -13.03
N VAL A 649 18.43 0.50 -11.89
CA VAL A 649 17.85 0.82 -10.58
C VAL A 649 18.96 0.99 -9.53
N TYR A 650 18.85 2.04 -8.70
CA TYR A 650 19.72 2.31 -7.55
C TYR A 650 18.89 2.51 -6.29
N LEU A 651 19.02 1.64 -5.28
CA LEU A 651 18.21 1.63 -4.06
C LEU A 651 19.08 1.80 -2.82
N ALA A 652 19.05 2.99 -2.21
CA ALA A 652 19.74 3.26 -0.95
C ALA A 652 18.81 3.28 0.29
N GLY A 653 17.49 3.18 0.09
CA GLY A 653 16.49 3.10 1.16
C GLY A 653 15.92 1.69 1.32
N SER A 654 14.64 1.58 1.67
CA SER A 654 13.92 0.29 1.76
C SER A 654 12.89 0.15 0.64
N ALA A 655 12.87 -1.00 -0.04
CA ALA A 655 12.01 -1.21 -1.20
C ALA A 655 11.46 -2.63 -1.35
N LEU A 656 10.21 -2.73 -1.82
CA LEU A 656 9.66 -3.94 -2.43
C LEU A 656 9.68 -3.78 -3.96
N VAL A 657 10.46 -4.63 -4.62
CA VAL A 657 10.62 -4.66 -6.08
C VAL A 657 9.93 -5.91 -6.61
N SER A 658 8.72 -5.75 -7.14
CA SER A 658 7.84 -6.89 -7.44
C SER A 658 7.32 -6.89 -8.89
N GLY A 659 7.44 -8.02 -9.59
CA GLY A 659 6.81 -8.22 -10.90
C GLY A 659 7.30 -7.27 -12.00
N ASN A 660 8.50 -6.71 -11.88
CA ASN A 660 9.08 -5.81 -12.88
C ASN A 660 9.82 -6.58 -13.98
N ILE A 661 9.96 -5.94 -15.14
CA ILE A 661 10.88 -6.34 -16.20
C ILE A 661 12.04 -5.34 -16.21
N ILE A 662 13.25 -5.79 -15.89
CA ILE A 662 14.44 -4.93 -15.78
C ILE A 662 15.46 -5.42 -16.78
N ARG A 663 15.61 -4.70 -17.89
CA ARG A 663 16.33 -5.23 -19.04
C ARG A 663 17.19 -4.27 -19.83
N LYS A 664 18.29 -4.76 -20.39
CA LYS A 664 19.16 -3.98 -21.29
C LYS A 664 19.73 -2.69 -20.69
N ASN A 665 19.70 -2.56 -19.36
CA ASN A 665 20.27 -1.41 -18.68
C ASN A 665 21.79 -1.58 -18.59
N ARG A 666 22.52 -0.47 -18.57
CA ARG A 666 23.99 -0.45 -18.58
C ARG A 666 24.52 0.52 -17.55
N THR A 667 25.62 0.20 -16.91
CA THR A 667 26.38 1.12 -16.04
C THR A 667 27.80 1.32 -16.58
N GLY A 668 28.57 2.27 -16.04
CA GLY A 668 29.98 2.48 -16.38
C GLY A 668 30.25 2.90 -17.83
N GLN A 669 29.27 3.52 -18.50
CA GLN A 669 29.40 3.92 -19.90
C GLN A 669 30.58 4.88 -20.09
N GLY A 670 31.60 4.43 -20.81
CA GLY A 670 32.81 5.21 -21.07
C GLY A 670 33.88 5.16 -19.97
N LEU A 671 33.61 4.54 -18.82
CA LEU A 671 34.58 4.37 -17.72
C LEU A 671 35.44 3.10 -17.88
N GLY A 672 34.89 2.05 -18.49
CA GLY A 672 35.55 0.75 -18.59
C GLY A 672 35.50 -0.09 -17.31
N TYR A 673 34.90 0.43 -16.23
CA TYR A 673 34.58 -0.27 -14.99
C TYR A 673 33.18 0.17 -14.50
N GLY A 674 32.53 -0.64 -13.67
CA GLY A 674 31.25 -0.30 -13.03
C GLY A 674 30.47 -1.52 -12.56
N TRP A 675 29.53 -1.29 -11.64
CA TRP A 675 28.81 -2.31 -10.89
C TRP A 675 27.28 -2.11 -10.92
N GLY A 676 26.50 -3.20 -10.91
CA GLY A 676 25.04 -3.14 -10.80
C GLY A 676 24.35 -2.68 -12.10
N GLY A 677 24.49 -3.42 -13.20
CA GLY A 677 23.91 -3.03 -14.49
C GLY A 677 22.39 -2.93 -14.46
N GLY A 678 21.72 -3.93 -13.89
CA GLY A 678 20.27 -3.95 -13.70
C GLY A 678 19.86 -3.20 -12.43
N ILE A 679 20.24 -3.74 -11.27
CA ILE A 679 19.85 -3.25 -9.94
C ILE A 679 21.08 -3.16 -9.03
N LEU A 680 21.20 -2.05 -8.30
CA LEU A 680 22.07 -1.91 -7.13
C LEU A 680 21.24 -1.69 -5.87
N ILE A 681 21.56 -2.44 -4.82
CA ILE A 681 20.94 -2.37 -3.49
C ILE A 681 22.02 -2.02 -2.47
N LEU A 682 21.84 -0.89 -1.78
CA LEU A 682 22.66 -0.46 -0.64
C LEU A 682 21.87 -0.50 0.68
N GLY A 683 20.55 -0.56 0.61
CA GLY A 683 19.66 -0.61 1.77
C GLY A 683 19.02 -1.98 1.98
N GLN A 684 17.70 -2.01 2.20
CA GLN A 684 16.93 -3.25 2.34
C GLN A 684 16.03 -3.43 1.12
N ALA A 685 16.11 -4.58 0.45
CA ALA A 685 15.24 -4.84 -0.69
C ALA A 685 14.71 -6.27 -0.72
N VAL A 686 13.40 -6.39 -0.97
CA VAL A 686 12.77 -7.65 -1.34
C VAL A 686 12.48 -7.61 -2.84
N LEU A 687 13.15 -8.46 -3.58
CA LEU A 687 12.94 -8.69 -5.01
C LEU A 687 12.07 -9.94 -5.15
N LYS A 688 10.93 -9.79 -5.81
CA LYS A 688 9.99 -10.88 -6.02
C LYS A 688 9.43 -10.91 -7.44
N LEU A 689 9.47 -12.10 -8.07
CA LEU A 689 8.84 -12.36 -9.37
C LEU A 689 9.29 -11.39 -10.48
N ASN A 690 10.51 -10.83 -10.41
CA ASN A 690 11.02 -9.98 -11.47
C ASN A 690 11.71 -10.79 -12.57
N LEU A 691 11.74 -10.20 -13.76
CA LEU A 691 12.49 -10.67 -14.91
C LEU A 691 13.67 -9.72 -15.15
N ILE A 692 14.88 -10.15 -14.80
CA ILE A 692 16.11 -9.32 -14.83
C ILE A 692 17.06 -9.86 -15.90
N HIS A 693 17.16 -9.18 -17.05
CA HIS A 693 17.92 -9.74 -18.17
C HIS A 693 18.60 -8.77 -19.13
N ASP A 694 19.63 -9.23 -19.85
CA ASP A 694 20.41 -8.43 -20.80
C ASP A 694 21.05 -7.17 -20.20
N ASN A 695 21.13 -7.03 -18.88
CA ASN A 695 21.77 -5.89 -18.27
C ASN A 695 23.30 -6.06 -18.32
N HIS A 696 24.01 -4.93 -18.30
CA HIS A 696 25.45 -4.91 -18.48
C HIS A 696 26.16 -4.05 -17.45
N ALA A 697 27.19 -4.59 -16.83
CA ALA A 697 28.12 -3.84 -16.00
C ALA A 697 29.57 -4.11 -16.45
N PRO A 698 30.44 -3.12 -16.64
CA PRO A 698 31.79 -3.42 -17.10
C PRO A 698 32.57 -4.30 -16.13
N SER A 699 32.34 -4.20 -14.81
CA SER A 699 33.03 -5.00 -13.78
C SER A 699 32.22 -6.24 -13.36
N VAL A 700 31.26 -6.08 -12.44
CA VAL A 700 30.50 -7.18 -11.82
C VAL A 700 29.06 -6.72 -11.51
N GLY A 701 28.19 -7.62 -11.10
CA GLY A 701 26.78 -7.30 -10.80
C GLY A 701 26.02 -6.87 -12.06
N GLY A 702 26.20 -7.56 -13.18
CA GLY A 702 25.50 -7.22 -14.42
C GLY A 702 23.98 -7.17 -14.24
N GLY A 703 23.42 -8.17 -13.55
CA GLY A 703 22.01 -8.22 -13.13
C GLY A 703 21.75 -7.45 -11.83
N VAL A 704 22.20 -8.00 -10.71
CA VAL A 704 21.96 -7.49 -9.35
C VAL A 704 23.28 -7.33 -8.60
N PHE A 705 23.44 -6.20 -7.91
CA PHE A 705 24.53 -5.94 -6.99
C PHE A 705 23.97 -5.58 -5.61
N VAL A 706 24.39 -6.32 -4.58
CA VAL A 706 24.07 -6.11 -3.16
C VAL A 706 25.35 -5.65 -2.47
N ASP A 707 25.36 -4.44 -1.91
CA ASP A 707 26.58 -3.77 -1.42
C ASP A 707 26.35 -3.01 -0.11
N ASP A 708 27.44 -2.58 0.53
CA ASP A 708 27.48 -1.63 1.66
C ASP A 708 26.67 -2.06 2.90
N GLY A 709 26.67 -3.37 3.20
CA GLY A 709 25.93 -3.94 4.34
C GLY A 709 24.44 -4.13 4.07
N ALA A 710 24.04 -4.14 2.79
CA ALA A 710 22.67 -4.35 2.37
C ALA A 710 22.12 -5.73 2.76
N ASP A 711 20.79 -5.82 2.85
CA ASP A 711 20.06 -7.09 2.95
C ASP A 711 19.09 -7.22 1.78
N ALA A 712 19.28 -8.26 0.99
CA ALA A 712 18.49 -8.55 -0.18
C ALA A 712 17.85 -9.94 -0.11
N ILE A 713 16.56 -10.01 -0.44
CA ILE A 713 15.86 -11.27 -0.70
C ILE A 713 15.49 -11.32 -2.16
N LEU A 714 15.87 -12.40 -2.83
CA LEU A 714 15.51 -12.70 -4.19
C LEU A 714 14.59 -13.93 -4.16
N ASP A 715 13.31 -13.75 -4.42
CA ASP A 715 12.27 -14.78 -4.35
C ASP A 715 11.58 -14.96 -5.71
N HIS A 716 11.74 -16.13 -6.34
CA HIS A 716 11.20 -16.42 -7.67
C HIS A 716 11.69 -15.47 -8.77
N GLU A 717 12.92 -15.00 -8.67
CA GLU A 717 13.56 -14.17 -9.70
C GLU A 717 13.96 -15.02 -10.91
N LEU A 718 13.72 -14.50 -12.10
CA LEU A 718 14.27 -15.04 -13.34
C LEU A 718 15.37 -14.09 -13.85
N ILE A 719 16.62 -14.46 -13.60
CA ILE A 719 17.81 -13.63 -13.86
C ILE A 719 18.64 -14.27 -14.97
N HIS A 720 18.65 -13.67 -16.16
CA HIS A 720 19.33 -14.33 -17.28
C HIS A 720 19.99 -13.39 -18.29
N ALA A 721 20.97 -13.91 -19.03
CA ALA A 721 21.65 -13.18 -20.10
C ALA A 721 22.25 -11.82 -19.69
N ASN A 722 22.48 -11.59 -18.39
CA ASN A 722 23.21 -10.41 -17.93
C ASN A 722 24.70 -10.62 -18.17
N THR A 723 25.42 -9.54 -18.45
CA THR A 723 26.79 -9.62 -18.93
C THR A 723 27.70 -8.66 -18.19
N THR A 724 28.98 -9.01 -18.14
CA THR A 724 30.04 -8.09 -17.76
C THR A 724 31.14 -8.03 -18.82
N SER A 725 32.03 -7.04 -18.70
CA SER A 725 33.20 -6.90 -19.59
C SER A 725 34.52 -7.32 -18.94
N ALA A 726 34.56 -7.41 -17.60
CA ALA A 726 35.78 -7.69 -16.84
C ALA A 726 36.32 -9.08 -17.12
N HIS A 727 37.65 -9.17 -17.07
CA HIS A 727 38.40 -10.36 -17.45
C HIS A 727 38.90 -11.17 -16.25
N ASP A 728 38.64 -10.73 -15.02
CA ASP A 728 39.22 -11.30 -13.80
C ASP A 728 38.22 -11.68 -12.70
N LYS A 729 36.97 -11.17 -12.72
CA LYS A 729 35.91 -11.53 -11.76
C LYS A 729 34.60 -11.96 -12.42
N GLY A 730 33.82 -12.79 -11.73
CA GLY A 730 32.49 -13.26 -12.15
C GLY A 730 31.38 -12.26 -11.85
N GLY A 731 30.28 -12.73 -11.24
CA GLY A 731 29.19 -11.89 -10.75
C GLY A 731 28.30 -11.28 -11.83
N ALA A 732 28.24 -11.86 -13.03
CA ALA A 732 27.42 -11.31 -14.11
C ALA A 732 25.92 -11.29 -13.76
N ALA A 733 25.42 -12.28 -13.02
CA ALA A 733 24.04 -12.29 -12.55
C ALA A 733 23.89 -11.58 -11.21
N ILE A 734 24.52 -12.10 -10.15
CA ILE A 734 24.41 -11.59 -8.78
C ILE A 734 25.82 -11.39 -8.21
N TYR A 735 26.06 -10.20 -7.66
CA TYR A 735 27.27 -9.88 -6.92
C TYR A 735 26.87 -9.41 -5.51
N VAL A 736 27.53 -9.97 -4.48
CA VAL A 736 27.29 -9.66 -3.07
C VAL A 736 28.63 -9.26 -2.46
N ASP A 737 28.73 -7.99 -2.07
CA ASP A 737 29.95 -7.37 -1.56
C ASP A 737 29.64 -6.55 -0.32
N GLY A 738 30.62 -6.32 0.54
CA GLY A 738 30.47 -5.52 1.74
C GLY A 738 31.75 -4.76 2.06
N LEU A 739 31.62 -3.74 2.90
CA LEU A 739 32.77 -3.14 3.54
C LEU A 739 33.27 -4.06 4.65
N ASN A 740 34.59 -4.22 4.76
CA ASN A 740 35.26 -4.97 5.84
C ASN A 740 34.57 -4.68 7.18
N ASP A 741 34.18 -5.75 7.91
CA ASP A 741 33.44 -5.74 9.19
C ASP A 741 31.91 -5.51 9.13
N THR A 742 31.30 -5.26 7.97
CA THR A 742 29.84 -5.00 7.84
C THR A 742 29.06 -5.86 6.85
N GLY A 743 29.72 -6.61 5.96
CA GLY A 743 29.22 -7.71 5.12
C GLY A 743 27.77 -7.65 4.59
N SER A 744 27.57 -7.73 3.29
CA SER A 744 26.21 -7.79 2.74
C SER A 744 25.59 -9.19 2.81
N ARG A 745 24.26 -9.25 2.73
CA ARG A 745 23.50 -10.50 2.80
C ARG A 745 22.54 -10.67 1.64
N ALA A 746 22.59 -11.84 1.00
CA ALA A 746 21.63 -12.25 -0.01
C ALA A 746 20.97 -13.59 0.33
N GLN A 747 19.63 -13.62 0.34
CA GLN A 747 18.86 -14.86 0.35
C GLN A 747 18.28 -15.11 -1.04
N ILE A 748 18.68 -16.19 -1.68
CA ILE A 748 18.32 -16.54 -3.06
C ILE A 748 17.46 -17.79 -3.02
N VAL A 749 16.17 -17.61 -3.29
CA VAL A 749 15.13 -18.60 -3.03
C VAL A 749 14.30 -18.81 -4.29
N GLN A 750 14.14 -20.07 -4.71
CA GLN A 750 13.36 -20.43 -5.89
C GLN A 750 13.74 -19.62 -7.13
N CYS A 751 15.00 -19.28 -7.31
CA CYS A 751 15.44 -18.44 -8.43
C CYS A 751 15.91 -19.31 -9.60
N THR A 752 15.77 -18.80 -10.82
CA THR A 752 16.46 -19.35 -11.99
C THR A 752 17.45 -18.33 -12.51
N VAL A 753 18.73 -18.66 -12.41
CA VAL A 753 19.87 -17.83 -12.81
C VAL A 753 20.58 -18.50 -13.98
N ALA A 754 20.40 -17.98 -15.19
CA ALA A 754 20.85 -18.70 -16.39
C ALA A 754 21.52 -17.84 -17.46
N ASP A 755 22.48 -18.42 -18.17
CA ASP A 755 23.17 -17.81 -19.32
C ASP A 755 23.77 -16.41 -19.04
N ASN A 756 24.14 -16.11 -17.79
CA ASN A 756 24.84 -14.88 -17.44
C ASN A 756 26.34 -15.05 -17.69
N THR A 757 27.01 -14.05 -18.28
CA THR A 757 28.36 -14.24 -18.82
C THR A 757 29.32 -13.13 -18.37
N SER A 758 30.44 -13.52 -17.76
CA SER A 758 31.65 -12.69 -17.59
C SER A 758 32.80 -13.28 -18.42
N PRO A 759 33.16 -12.69 -19.58
CA PRO A 759 34.20 -13.22 -20.45
C PRO A 759 35.60 -13.16 -19.82
N GLY A 760 36.19 -14.33 -19.56
CA GLY A 760 37.56 -14.47 -19.04
C GLY A 760 37.65 -14.70 -17.53
N SER A 761 36.51 -14.67 -16.82
CA SER A 761 36.43 -14.93 -15.38
C SER A 761 36.97 -16.31 -14.97
N THR A 762 37.52 -16.38 -13.75
CA THR A 762 37.95 -17.61 -13.08
C THR A 762 36.90 -18.23 -12.15
N GLY A 763 35.68 -17.67 -12.07
CA GLY A 763 34.54 -18.30 -11.38
C GLY A 763 33.36 -17.37 -11.04
N GLY A 764 32.19 -17.93 -10.73
CA GLY A 764 31.08 -17.22 -10.06
C GLY A 764 30.19 -16.31 -10.90
N ASN A 765 29.93 -16.61 -12.17
CA ASN A 765 29.07 -15.77 -13.02
C ASN A 765 27.60 -15.76 -12.58
N GLY A 766 27.15 -16.81 -11.90
CA GLY A 766 25.83 -16.86 -11.26
C GLY A 766 25.79 -16.03 -9.99
N VAL A 767 26.59 -16.40 -8.99
CA VAL A 767 26.75 -15.66 -7.73
C VAL A 767 28.24 -15.53 -7.40
N TYR A 768 28.63 -14.30 -7.08
CA TYR A 768 29.96 -14.01 -6.56
C TYR A 768 29.80 -13.31 -5.20
N VAL A 769 30.46 -13.83 -4.16
CA VAL A 769 30.38 -13.33 -2.77
C VAL A 769 31.76 -12.95 -2.26
N GLU A 770 31.96 -11.68 -1.85
CA GLU A 770 33.18 -11.23 -1.16
C GLU A 770 32.93 -10.15 -0.09
N GLY A 771 33.97 -9.75 0.65
CA GLY A 771 33.91 -8.62 1.59
C GLY A 771 33.09 -8.93 2.85
N ASP A 772 33.47 -9.98 3.58
CA ASP A 772 32.74 -10.49 4.76
C ASP A 772 31.24 -10.81 4.51
N SER A 773 30.85 -11.04 3.26
CA SER A 773 29.45 -11.18 2.86
C SER A 773 28.94 -12.61 2.95
N THR A 774 27.61 -12.74 2.95
CA THR A 774 26.92 -14.04 3.06
C THR A 774 25.85 -14.21 2.00
N ALA A 775 25.81 -15.39 1.38
CA ALA A 775 24.72 -15.79 0.51
C ALA A 775 24.14 -17.16 0.93
N THR A 776 22.83 -17.28 0.89
CA THR A 776 22.13 -18.57 1.04
C THR A 776 21.32 -18.84 -0.20
N VAL A 777 21.47 -20.04 -0.77
CA VAL A 777 20.80 -20.46 -1.99
C VAL A 777 20.02 -21.73 -1.73
N ILE A 778 18.72 -21.70 -2.03
CA ILE A 778 17.86 -22.87 -1.86
C ILE A 778 16.80 -22.95 -2.95
N ASN A 779 16.46 -24.19 -3.33
CA ASN A 779 15.45 -24.51 -4.34
C ASN A 779 15.67 -23.84 -5.69
N SER A 780 16.91 -23.54 -6.04
CA SER A 780 17.22 -22.68 -7.18
C SER A 780 17.89 -23.45 -8.31
N ILE A 781 17.90 -22.85 -9.49
CA ILE A 781 18.57 -23.38 -10.69
C ILE A 781 19.62 -22.38 -11.15
N PHE A 782 20.86 -22.84 -11.28
CA PHE A 782 21.99 -22.12 -11.86
C PHE A 782 22.46 -22.91 -13.08
N TRP A 783 22.43 -22.33 -14.27
CA TRP A 783 22.80 -23.09 -15.46
C TRP A 783 23.26 -22.23 -16.63
N GLY A 784 24.29 -22.66 -17.33
CA GLY A 784 24.77 -21.96 -18.52
C GLY A 784 25.53 -20.66 -18.21
N ASN A 785 25.83 -20.37 -16.94
CA ASN A 785 26.60 -19.19 -16.56
C ASN A 785 28.12 -19.38 -16.78
N GLY A 786 28.55 -20.58 -17.19
CA GLY A 786 29.96 -20.99 -17.12
C GLY A 786 30.22 -21.62 -15.76
N ASP A 787 31.00 -20.94 -14.93
CA ASP A 787 31.11 -21.24 -13.50
C ASP A 787 30.00 -20.49 -12.75
N ASP A 788 29.27 -21.20 -11.88
CA ASP A 788 28.07 -20.66 -11.24
C ASP A 788 28.41 -19.89 -9.96
N PHE A 789 29.36 -20.34 -9.14
CA PHE A 789 29.61 -19.79 -7.80
C PHE A 789 31.08 -19.45 -7.50
N TYR A 790 31.30 -18.28 -6.91
CA TYR A 790 32.58 -17.91 -6.31
C TYR A 790 32.39 -17.30 -4.92
N VAL A 791 33.28 -17.63 -3.99
CA VAL A 791 33.28 -17.13 -2.61
C VAL A 791 34.72 -16.85 -2.18
N SER A 792 35.00 -15.65 -1.69
CA SER A 792 36.30 -15.31 -1.10
C SER A 792 36.50 -15.96 0.29
N GLU A 793 37.73 -15.98 0.80
CA GLU A 793 38.09 -16.69 2.03
C GLU A 793 37.40 -16.15 3.31
N ASP A 794 37.00 -14.89 3.30
CA ASP A 794 36.31 -14.15 4.37
C ASP A 794 34.78 -14.22 4.28
N SER A 795 34.25 -14.78 3.19
CA SER A 795 32.82 -14.82 2.90
C SER A 795 32.25 -16.23 2.97
N SER A 796 30.91 -16.33 2.93
CA SER A 796 30.24 -17.64 2.98
C SER A 796 29.08 -17.79 2.01
N LEU A 797 28.96 -19.00 1.47
CA LEU A 797 27.83 -19.45 0.66
C LEU A 797 27.32 -20.77 1.22
N THR A 798 26.03 -20.83 1.50
CA THR A 798 25.34 -22.09 1.79
C THR A 798 24.39 -22.43 0.66
N THR A 799 24.51 -23.64 0.12
CA THR A 799 23.60 -24.14 -0.92
C THR A 799 22.90 -25.42 -0.47
N SER A 800 21.62 -25.52 -0.77
CA SER A 800 20.85 -26.76 -0.59
C SER A 800 19.77 -26.85 -1.65
N TYR A 801 19.40 -28.07 -2.02
CA TYR A 801 18.36 -28.34 -3.03
C TYR A 801 18.50 -27.45 -4.27
N THR A 802 19.72 -27.33 -4.79
CA THR A 802 20.04 -26.43 -5.89
C THR A 802 20.61 -27.23 -7.05
N LEU A 803 20.12 -26.95 -8.26
CA LEU A 803 20.66 -27.55 -9.48
C LEU A 803 21.68 -26.59 -10.10
N SER A 804 22.89 -27.07 -10.35
CA SER A 804 23.99 -26.30 -10.93
C SER A 804 24.74 -27.07 -12.03
N GLY A 805 25.46 -26.34 -12.89
CA GLY A 805 26.44 -26.92 -13.82
C GLY A 805 27.61 -27.60 -13.12
N GLU A 806 27.88 -27.24 -11.88
CA GLU A 806 28.97 -27.75 -11.05
C GLU A 806 28.48 -28.58 -9.87
N ALA A 807 29.40 -29.33 -9.26
CA ALA A 807 29.10 -30.17 -8.11
C ALA A 807 29.20 -29.35 -6.83
N LEU A 808 28.05 -29.07 -6.21
CA LEU A 808 27.97 -28.27 -4.99
C LEU A 808 27.90 -29.15 -3.73
N PRO A 809 28.63 -28.81 -2.65
CA PRO A 809 28.42 -29.44 -1.35
C PRO A 809 27.07 -29.02 -0.78
N GLY A 810 26.45 -29.87 0.04
CA GLY A 810 25.16 -29.57 0.68
C GLY A 810 24.08 -30.59 0.35
N THR A 811 22.98 -30.52 1.10
CA THR A 811 21.87 -31.47 0.98
C THR A 811 21.07 -31.23 -0.29
N GLY A 812 20.83 -32.29 -1.07
CA GLY A 812 19.88 -32.25 -2.18
C GLY A 812 20.34 -31.50 -3.43
N ASN A 813 21.60 -31.04 -3.48
CA ASN A 813 22.15 -30.38 -4.67
C ASN A 813 22.33 -31.37 -5.83
N ILE A 814 22.12 -30.88 -7.06
CA ILE A 814 22.11 -31.68 -8.29
C ILE A 814 23.08 -31.06 -9.30
N SER A 815 24.00 -31.87 -9.83
CA SER A 815 24.87 -31.47 -10.95
C SER A 815 24.47 -32.21 -12.23
N GLN A 816 23.39 -31.75 -12.87
CA GLN A 816 22.84 -32.32 -14.10
C GLN A 816 22.14 -31.23 -14.92
N ASN A 817 22.03 -31.43 -16.23
CA ASN A 817 21.31 -30.51 -17.11
C ASN A 817 19.85 -30.34 -16.66
N PRO A 818 19.35 -29.10 -16.44
CA PRO A 818 17.98 -28.84 -16.00
C PRO A 818 16.95 -29.12 -17.09
N LEU A 819 17.38 -29.36 -18.33
CA LEU A 819 16.53 -29.65 -19.48
C LEU A 819 15.48 -28.55 -19.68
N PHE A 820 15.93 -27.31 -19.86
CA PHE A 820 15.04 -26.22 -20.25
C PHE A 820 14.35 -26.50 -21.60
N VAL A 821 13.13 -25.98 -21.76
CA VAL A 821 12.32 -26.15 -22.98
C VAL A 821 13.06 -25.60 -24.20
N ASP A 822 13.55 -24.35 -24.11
CA ASP A 822 14.32 -23.70 -25.17
C ASP A 822 15.15 -22.53 -24.59
N ALA A 823 16.30 -22.85 -23.98
CA ALA A 823 17.20 -21.84 -23.41
C ALA A 823 17.70 -20.79 -24.43
N PRO A 824 18.08 -21.16 -25.69
CA PRO A 824 18.39 -20.16 -26.72
C PRO A 824 17.27 -19.16 -27.00
N ALA A 825 16.01 -19.58 -26.90
CA ALA A 825 14.84 -18.70 -26.98
C ALA A 825 14.41 -18.09 -25.63
N ARG A 826 15.24 -18.23 -24.57
CA ARG A 826 15.00 -17.74 -23.20
C ARG A 826 13.77 -18.34 -22.53
N ASN A 827 13.40 -19.55 -22.93
CA ASN A 827 12.36 -20.30 -22.28
C ASN A 827 12.98 -21.28 -21.26
N TYR A 828 13.16 -20.79 -20.04
CA TYR A 828 13.74 -21.50 -18.91
C TYR A 828 12.74 -22.38 -18.12
N ARG A 829 11.57 -22.67 -18.71
CA ARG A 829 10.68 -23.70 -18.15
C ARG A 829 11.31 -25.08 -18.31
N LEU A 830 10.96 -26.01 -17.43
CA LEU A 830 11.54 -27.35 -17.41
C LEU A 830 10.81 -28.28 -18.39
N GLN A 831 11.54 -29.02 -19.21
CA GLN A 831 10.96 -30.04 -20.06
C GLN A 831 10.31 -31.14 -19.21
N SER A 832 9.08 -31.49 -19.55
CA SER A 832 8.30 -32.46 -18.81
C SER A 832 7.50 -33.39 -19.71
N LYS A 833 7.66 -34.70 -19.47
CA LYS A 833 6.77 -35.75 -19.98
C LYS A 833 5.32 -35.62 -19.47
N GLY A 834 5.09 -34.98 -18.32
CA GLY A 834 3.75 -34.65 -17.78
C GLY A 834 3.16 -33.37 -18.39
N GLY A 835 4.03 -32.47 -18.84
CA GLY A 835 3.73 -31.25 -19.57
C GLY A 835 4.39 -30.03 -18.94
N HIS A 836 4.95 -29.13 -19.76
CA HIS A 836 5.32 -27.77 -19.34
C HIS A 836 4.21 -26.78 -19.72
N TYR A 837 4.10 -25.67 -19.00
CA TYR A 837 3.08 -24.63 -19.24
C TYR A 837 3.49 -23.66 -20.35
N VAL A 838 2.56 -23.29 -21.23
CA VAL A 838 2.73 -22.29 -22.29
C VAL A 838 1.83 -21.08 -22.00
N PRO A 839 2.38 -19.97 -21.48
CA PRO A 839 1.57 -18.82 -21.07
C PRO A 839 0.72 -18.20 -22.19
N GLN A 840 1.23 -18.18 -23.43
CA GLN A 840 0.55 -17.56 -24.56
C GLN A 840 -0.79 -18.24 -24.91
N THR A 841 -0.90 -19.53 -24.63
CA THR A 841 -2.10 -20.34 -24.94
C THR A 841 -2.80 -20.86 -23.69
N GLY A 842 -2.17 -20.76 -22.51
CA GLY A 842 -2.66 -21.34 -21.27
C GLY A 842 -2.67 -22.88 -21.24
N THR A 843 -1.91 -23.54 -22.14
CA THR A 843 -1.95 -25.00 -22.32
C THR A 843 -0.71 -25.72 -21.78
N TRP A 844 -0.82 -27.04 -21.61
CA TRP A 844 0.30 -27.92 -21.21
C TRP A 844 0.81 -28.72 -22.41
N VAL A 845 2.13 -28.67 -22.68
CA VAL A 845 2.78 -29.37 -23.79
C VAL A 845 3.71 -30.45 -23.25
N ARG A 846 3.55 -31.69 -23.69
CA ARG A 846 4.38 -32.83 -23.27
C ARG A 846 5.68 -32.89 -24.05
N ASP A 847 6.79 -32.96 -23.33
CA ASP A 847 8.13 -33.12 -23.88
C ASP A 847 8.57 -34.59 -23.94
N THR A 848 9.58 -34.86 -24.76
CA THR A 848 10.20 -36.19 -24.87
C THR A 848 11.16 -36.50 -23.72
N ARG A 849 11.66 -35.46 -23.05
CA ARG A 849 12.57 -35.54 -21.90
C ARG A 849 11.86 -35.07 -20.63
N HIS A 850 12.45 -35.36 -19.48
CA HIS A 850 11.93 -34.96 -18.19
C HIS A 850 13.07 -34.46 -17.33
N SER A 851 12.95 -33.21 -16.90
CA SER A 851 13.96 -32.50 -16.12
C SER A 851 14.28 -33.21 -14.80
N PRO A 852 15.56 -33.24 -14.38
CA PRO A 852 15.94 -33.64 -13.03
C PRO A 852 15.63 -32.56 -11.97
N ALA A 853 15.26 -31.34 -12.37
CA ALA A 853 14.81 -30.27 -11.47
C ALA A 853 13.31 -30.35 -11.13
N ILE A 854 12.57 -31.27 -11.77
CA ILE A 854 11.17 -31.52 -11.42
C ILE A 854 11.11 -32.42 -10.17
N ASP A 855 10.27 -32.07 -9.20
CA ASP A 855 10.10 -32.76 -7.92
C ASP A 855 11.42 -32.89 -7.12
N ALA A 856 12.29 -31.88 -7.19
CA ALA A 856 13.68 -31.97 -6.73
C ALA A 856 14.07 -30.98 -5.61
N GLY A 857 13.21 -30.02 -5.29
CA GLY A 857 13.42 -29.06 -4.21
C GLY A 857 13.38 -29.68 -2.81
N ASP A 858 13.57 -28.88 -1.79
CA ASP A 858 13.53 -29.33 -0.40
C ASP A 858 12.21 -30.08 -0.11
N PRO A 859 12.24 -31.34 0.38
CA PRO A 859 11.04 -32.09 0.73
C PRO A 859 10.16 -31.42 1.79
N ALA A 860 10.73 -30.56 2.64
CA ALA A 860 9.98 -29.79 3.62
C ALA A 860 9.30 -28.55 3.01
N TRP A 861 9.70 -28.19 1.79
CA TRP A 861 9.29 -26.98 1.14
C TRP A 861 8.00 -27.21 0.35
N PRO A 862 6.98 -26.37 0.53
CA PRO A 862 5.70 -26.68 -0.07
C PRO A 862 5.66 -26.49 -1.59
N TYR A 863 4.71 -27.19 -2.21
CA TYR A 863 4.56 -27.35 -3.66
C TYR A 863 3.10 -27.20 -4.09
N GLY A 864 2.24 -26.72 -3.18
CA GLY A 864 0.79 -26.76 -3.31
C GLY A 864 0.24 -25.93 -4.46
N LEU A 865 1.00 -24.93 -4.94
CA LEU A 865 0.63 -24.13 -6.11
C LEU A 865 0.98 -24.80 -7.44
N GLU A 866 1.75 -25.90 -7.42
CA GLU A 866 2.09 -26.65 -8.63
C GLU A 866 0.91 -27.50 -9.11
N SER A 867 0.57 -27.37 -10.39
CA SER A 867 -0.56 -28.09 -10.97
C SER A 867 -0.32 -29.60 -11.01
N LEU A 868 -1.37 -30.39 -10.74
CA LEU A 868 -1.29 -31.85 -10.83
C LEU A 868 -0.99 -32.34 -12.27
N PRO A 869 -0.22 -33.42 -12.43
CA PRO A 869 0.56 -34.11 -11.39
C PRO A 869 1.79 -33.30 -10.96
N ASN A 870 2.02 -33.15 -9.66
CA ASN A 870 3.10 -32.34 -9.05
C ASN A 870 4.04 -33.13 -8.12
N GLY A 871 3.96 -34.47 -8.16
CA GLY A 871 4.97 -35.37 -7.59
C GLY A 871 5.08 -35.36 -6.06
N GLY A 872 4.31 -34.51 -5.36
CA GLY A 872 4.39 -34.36 -3.92
C GLY A 872 5.63 -33.60 -3.43
N ARG A 873 6.33 -32.86 -4.32
CA ARG A 873 7.59 -32.18 -3.99
C ARG A 873 7.82 -31.03 -4.95
N VAL A 874 8.38 -29.92 -4.45
CA VAL A 874 8.51 -28.69 -5.22
C VAL A 874 9.53 -28.84 -6.35
N ASN A 875 9.25 -28.25 -7.50
CA ASN A 875 10.21 -28.04 -8.58
C ASN A 875 11.24 -26.99 -8.16
N LEU A 876 12.44 -27.09 -8.70
CA LEU A 876 13.47 -26.07 -8.55
C LEU A 876 13.21 -24.88 -9.50
N GLY A 877 13.65 -23.69 -9.10
CA GLY A 877 13.76 -22.50 -9.93
C GLY A 877 12.54 -21.57 -9.94
N ALA A 878 12.60 -20.50 -10.73
CA ALA A 878 11.66 -19.36 -10.75
C ALA A 878 10.18 -19.74 -10.95
N TYR A 879 9.91 -20.93 -11.49
CA TYR A 879 8.57 -21.45 -11.71
C TYR A 879 8.13 -22.49 -10.68
N GLY A 880 9.02 -22.94 -9.79
CA GLY A 880 8.69 -23.85 -8.69
C GLY A 880 7.62 -23.26 -7.79
N ASN A 881 6.79 -24.12 -7.19
CA ASN A 881 5.63 -23.70 -6.39
C ASN A 881 4.80 -22.58 -7.05
N SER A 882 4.52 -22.72 -8.34
CA SER A 882 3.63 -21.81 -9.07
C SER A 882 2.68 -22.58 -9.96
N ALA A 883 1.57 -21.93 -10.36
CA ALA A 883 0.63 -22.50 -11.32
C ALA A 883 1.27 -22.82 -12.70
N GLN A 884 2.47 -22.30 -12.96
CA GLN A 884 3.23 -22.51 -14.20
C GLN A 884 4.33 -23.59 -14.07
N ALA A 885 4.49 -24.19 -12.89
CA ALA A 885 5.49 -25.23 -12.63
C ALA A 885 5.29 -26.45 -13.53
N SER A 886 6.37 -27.05 -14.03
CA SER A 886 6.27 -28.15 -14.99
C SER A 886 5.85 -29.45 -14.30
N ARG A 887 4.90 -30.19 -14.90
CA ARG A 887 4.26 -31.34 -14.25
C ARG A 887 5.19 -32.54 -14.07
N SER A 888 4.90 -33.43 -13.14
CA SER A 888 5.66 -34.67 -12.89
C SER A 888 5.36 -35.76 -13.92
N LYS A 889 6.25 -36.76 -14.00
CA LYS A 889 6.14 -37.94 -14.91
C LYS A 889 5.19 -39.03 -14.35
N GLY A 890 3.93 -38.74 -14.08
CA GLY A 890 2.97 -39.76 -13.61
C GLY A 890 1.51 -39.35 -13.68
N GLY A 891 0.66 -40.16 -14.31
CA GLY A 891 -0.79 -39.93 -14.41
C GLY A 891 -1.54 -40.25 -13.12
N MET A 892 -2.56 -39.42 -12.83
CA MET A 892 -3.55 -39.54 -11.74
C MET A 892 -2.99 -40.07 -10.40
N ALA A 893 -2.64 -39.15 -9.49
CA ALA A 893 -2.94 -39.43 -8.09
C ALA A 893 -4.47 -39.61 -8.03
N GLN A 894 -4.95 -40.84 -7.81
CA GLN A 894 -6.36 -41.05 -7.53
C GLN A 894 -6.74 -40.17 -6.34
N PRO A 895 -7.90 -39.47 -6.38
CA PRO A 895 -8.44 -38.87 -5.18
C PRO A 895 -8.67 -40.01 -4.18
N GLY A 896 -7.93 -39.99 -3.07
CA GLY A 896 -8.18 -40.88 -1.95
C GLY A 896 -9.60 -40.66 -1.47
N LEU A 897 -10.48 -41.60 -1.81
CA LEU A 897 -11.68 -42.04 -1.10
C LEU A 897 -12.31 -41.01 -0.10
N TRP A 898 -13.01 -40.00 -0.61
CA TRP A 898 -14.09 -39.32 0.13
C TRP A 898 -15.42 -39.73 -0.48
N LEU A 899 -15.83 -40.97 -0.24
CA LEU A 899 -17.20 -41.40 -0.47
C LEU A 899 -17.57 -42.48 0.56
N LEU A 900 -17.83 -42.07 1.79
CA LEU A 900 -18.80 -42.66 2.74
C LEU A 900 -18.65 -42.01 4.11
N LEU A 901 -19.80 -41.67 4.71
CA LEU A 901 -20.05 -41.05 6.04
C LEU A 901 -20.06 -39.50 5.98
N LEU A 902 -21.16 -38.77 6.17
CA LEU A 902 -22.43 -39.04 6.87
C LEU A 902 -23.54 -38.07 6.38
N ASN A 903 -24.79 -38.52 6.55
CA ASN A 903 -25.99 -37.68 6.69
C ASN A 903 -25.87 -36.71 7.86
#